data_AF-A0AB33H8Q8-F1
#
_entry.id   AF-A0AB33H8Q8-F1
#
_cell.length_a   1.000
_cell.length_b   1.000
_cell.length_c   1.000
_cell.angle_alpha   90.00
_cell.angle_beta   90.00
_cell.angle_gamma   90.00
#
_symmetry.space_group_name_H-M   'P 1'
#
loop_
_entity.id
_entity.type
_entity.pdbx_description
1 polymer ?
#
loop_
_entity_poly.entity_id
_entity_poly.type
_entity_poly.pdbx_seq_one_letter_code
_entity_poly.pdbx_strand_id
1 'polypeptide(L)'
;MSTLWQSTLGKSDDKGIEKLRNSFLDFRKKVEALVKNIETELPGLTIHDITHIDSLWEVSDQIIGERLYLNPMEAYVLGGAFLLHDAAHVSVAYEGGFEALKEKDEWKDLISLKFNNIEPEHGSAEEKKAIFEIVRQLHAHQARTLIKRSWKSEASNSYYFLISDEEIRNYYSELIGEIAESHHWSSKKVYDTFLERRVNAPAFFDNNTWEVDALKIAFILRTADAAHIDSRRAPIYSYSFLSPEGISREHWHFQNKLGRATLTNNNFLRISSGSSFTENERNSWWLAFDTAKMINTELHDAYNYLSEAGREPFEARKVLAVDTPSNFSKYVKAEGWEPEDISIHVSNLPRLISTLGGKALYGEKKHVGIRELIQNGLDAIFAARKLGYLEDNEGAININLQKIENGDWSITISDNGLGMSRYVLSDILLDFGKSLWSCDDVRYEHPKLSQTGFSSIGQFGIGFYSVFMLSNKVSVITNRYRSKTDESGTHWKLTFPNGLNERPFISQPTEDERIKRHGTKVSFTIDDESFQKLLIVKKKQKYNFIEDIFEIAPSPLDEDDESNEKYIHKGFSNLIKWIFPSCEINITLSYNGIKETILTADDWKTISDEELLSRIHNGNEAKKLYPLKYNGEVVGRLRIVEAPYYYVTERPSAVVSFKGARAGQIYGLQGICRSISNNEKAERNDALPDYPMECWKDWAYQIVKSEPLLLTTYLLRLHALIPDEDLRVWYIGHERCYLSDIKSLLREQDEIIVVNGSIDYEDDDDIKPSEFEGSLILNDNVILAPIRQSHYSQNNNITLDDIMSKFNMPEIKYYDLLEATMRDVWGEFTEDDEGYRVVGYVNGTEITRHTSIYKKMD
;
A
#
# COMPACT_ATOMS: atom_id res chain seq x y z
N MET A 1 20.17 41.43 24.31
CA MET A 1 19.71 42.11 23.08
C MET A 1 20.88 42.07 22.11
N SER A 2 20.69 41.39 20.99
CA SER A 2 21.74 41.08 20.01
C SER A 2 22.31 42.34 19.34
N THR A 3 23.45 42.23 18.65
CA THR A 3 24.04 43.35 17.90
C THR A 3 23.11 43.79 16.79
N LEU A 4 22.47 42.85 16.10
CA LEU A 4 21.48 43.12 15.05
C LEU A 4 20.29 43.93 15.58
N TRP A 5 19.77 43.60 16.77
CA TRP A 5 18.69 44.37 17.38
C TRP A 5 19.15 45.81 17.65
N GLN A 6 20.31 45.99 18.28
CA GLN A 6 20.80 47.31 18.67
C GLN A 6 21.09 48.21 17.46
N SER A 7 21.59 47.65 16.37
CA SER A 7 21.90 48.40 15.15
C SER A 7 20.66 48.77 14.32
N THR A 8 19.48 48.18 14.61
CA THR A 8 18.26 48.37 13.80
C THR A 8 17.10 48.97 14.61
N LEU A 9 16.53 48.21 15.54
CA LEU A 9 15.38 48.59 16.37
C LEU A 9 15.81 49.04 17.79
N GLY A 10 17.09 49.36 17.96
CA GLY A 10 17.65 49.88 19.20
C GLY A 10 17.15 51.29 19.57
N LYS A 11 17.88 51.96 20.45
CA LYS A 11 17.61 53.38 20.75
C LYS A 11 17.98 54.22 19.53
N SER A 12 17.03 55.02 19.04
CA SER A 12 17.18 55.87 17.86
C SER A 12 16.38 57.16 18.07
N ASP A 13 16.86 58.26 17.50
CA ASP A 13 16.17 59.56 17.46
C ASP A 13 15.16 59.66 16.30
N ASP A 14 15.13 58.66 15.40
CA ASP A 14 14.19 58.56 14.29
C ASP A 14 12.82 58.09 14.77
N LYS A 15 11.79 58.93 14.58
CA LYS A 15 10.41 58.67 15.02
C LYS A 15 9.79 57.43 14.39
N GLY A 16 10.12 57.11 13.13
CA GLY A 16 9.65 55.92 12.45
C GLY A 16 10.24 54.65 13.06
N ILE A 17 11.54 54.68 13.37
CA ILE A 17 12.22 53.58 14.09
C ILE A 17 11.63 53.40 15.49
N GLU A 18 11.40 54.50 16.23
CA GLU A 18 10.75 54.41 17.54
C GLU A 18 9.33 53.84 17.47
N LYS A 19 8.56 54.21 16.44
CA LYS A 19 7.21 53.67 16.19
C LYS A 19 7.28 52.15 15.95
N LEU A 20 8.18 51.68 15.09
CA LEU A 20 8.38 50.23 14.87
C LEU A 20 8.82 49.50 16.14
N ARG A 21 9.79 50.06 16.89
CA ARG A 21 10.28 49.48 18.15
C ARG A 21 9.17 49.33 19.18
N ASN A 22 8.37 50.38 19.39
CA ASN A 22 7.26 50.36 20.35
C ASN A 22 6.18 49.35 19.92
N SER A 23 5.87 49.30 18.63
CA SER A 23 4.94 48.30 18.06
C SER A 23 5.45 46.87 18.27
N PHE A 24 6.75 46.63 18.06
CA PHE A 24 7.36 45.31 18.27
C PHE A 24 7.32 44.88 19.74
N LEU A 25 7.65 45.77 20.68
CA LEU A 25 7.64 45.45 22.11
C LEU A 25 6.22 45.11 22.61
N ASP A 26 5.20 45.82 22.11
CA ASP A 26 3.80 45.49 22.36
C ASP A 26 3.42 44.12 21.77
N PHE A 27 3.80 43.87 20.51
CA PHE A 27 3.57 42.58 19.85
C PHE A 27 4.24 41.43 20.60
N ARG A 28 5.52 41.58 20.97
CA ARG A 28 6.28 40.61 21.78
C ARG A 28 5.58 40.29 23.09
N LYS A 29 5.13 41.31 23.82
CA LYS A 29 4.44 41.13 25.12
C LYS A 29 3.15 40.31 24.97
N LYS A 30 2.41 40.48 23.88
CA LYS A 30 1.19 39.72 23.62
C LYS A 30 1.48 38.28 23.22
N VAL A 31 2.49 38.06 22.39
CA VAL A 31 2.93 36.72 21.99
C VAL A 31 3.50 35.96 23.19
N GLU A 32 4.26 36.60 24.07
CA GLU A 32 4.75 36.02 25.33
C GLU A 32 3.62 35.43 26.18
N ALA A 33 2.45 36.09 26.21
CA ALA A 33 1.28 35.59 26.90
C ALA A 33 0.65 34.34 26.25
N LEU A 34 0.89 34.11 24.95
CA LEU A 34 0.46 32.92 24.23
C LEU A 34 1.46 31.78 24.42
N VAL A 35 2.73 32.00 24.03
CA VAL A 35 3.74 30.94 23.95
C VAL A 35 4.11 30.32 25.30
N LYS A 36 3.89 31.04 26.41
CA LYS A 36 4.07 30.49 27.77
C LYS A 36 3.17 29.29 28.06
N ASN A 37 2.06 29.11 27.34
CA ASN A 37 1.12 28.01 27.54
C ASN A 37 1.53 26.74 26.76
N ILE A 38 2.49 26.83 25.81
CA ILE A 38 2.91 25.69 24.98
C ILE A 38 3.36 24.52 25.85
N GLU A 39 4.18 24.77 26.88
CA GLU A 39 4.69 23.73 27.77
C GLU A 39 3.57 23.01 28.54
N THR A 40 2.49 23.73 28.88
CA THR A 40 1.34 23.17 29.61
C THR A 40 0.44 22.35 28.69
N GLU A 41 0.21 22.83 27.46
CA GLU A 41 -0.73 22.21 26.52
C GLU A 41 -0.09 21.09 25.69
N LEU A 42 1.22 21.15 25.44
CA LEU A 42 2.00 20.16 24.69
C LEU A 42 3.24 19.72 25.50
N PRO A 43 3.05 18.94 26.58
CA PRO A 43 4.14 18.53 27.46
C PRO A 43 5.15 17.65 26.72
N GLY A 44 6.45 17.88 26.99
CA GLY A 44 7.55 17.12 26.40
C GLY A 44 8.14 17.73 25.12
N LEU A 45 7.54 18.76 24.54
CA LEU A 45 8.22 19.59 23.55
C LEU A 45 9.40 20.33 24.20
N THR A 46 10.49 20.57 23.47
CA THR A 46 11.57 21.45 23.96
C THR A 46 11.03 22.86 24.22
N ILE A 47 11.81 23.75 24.82
CA ILE A 47 11.32 25.10 25.11
C ILE A 47 11.02 25.85 23.81
N HIS A 48 9.76 26.29 23.67
CA HIS A 48 9.24 27.13 22.57
C HIS A 48 8.66 28.46 23.11
N ASP A 49 9.10 28.89 24.29
CA ASP A 49 8.65 30.12 24.90
C ASP A 49 9.37 31.37 24.35
N ILE A 50 9.13 32.52 24.98
CA ILE A 50 9.73 33.79 24.54
C ILE A 50 11.27 33.79 24.62
N THR A 51 11.89 32.96 25.48
CA THR A 51 13.35 32.88 25.60
C THR A 51 13.98 32.23 24.38
N HIS A 52 13.30 31.24 23.77
CA HIS A 52 13.69 30.67 22.49
C HIS A 52 13.62 31.74 21.39
N ILE A 53 12.47 32.41 21.28
CA ILE A 53 12.22 33.41 20.24
C ILE A 53 13.25 34.55 20.31
N ASP A 54 13.54 35.04 21.52
CA ASP A 54 14.56 36.09 21.71
C ASP A 54 15.96 35.61 21.34
N SER A 55 16.26 34.32 21.54
CA SER A 55 17.56 33.74 21.20
C SER A 55 17.80 33.67 19.69
N LEU A 56 16.75 33.65 18.85
CA LEU A 56 16.86 33.67 17.39
C LEU A 56 17.57 34.92 16.86
N TRP A 57 17.43 36.06 17.54
CA TRP A 57 18.19 37.26 17.23
C TRP A 57 19.70 37.04 17.39
N GLU A 58 20.11 36.34 18.44
CA GLU A 58 21.52 36.07 18.72
C GLU A 58 22.11 35.01 17.80
N VAL A 59 21.30 34.02 17.41
CA VAL A 59 21.71 33.02 16.42
C VAL A 59 21.83 33.66 15.04
N SER A 60 20.91 34.57 14.70
CA SER A 60 20.97 35.35 13.46
C SER A 60 22.25 36.16 13.35
N ASP A 61 22.71 36.82 14.43
CA ASP A 61 24.01 37.52 14.46
C ASP A 61 25.16 36.59 14.01
N GLN A 62 25.14 35.33 14.44
CA GLN A 62 26.18 34.35 14.09
C GLN A 62 26.05 33.84 12.64
N ILE A 63 24.86 33.85 12.07
CA ILE A 63 24.63 33.35 10.71
C ILE A 63 24.96 34.44 9.69
N ILE A 64 24.37 35.61 9.85
CA ILE A 64 24.50 36.69 8.87
C ILE A 64 25.86 37.37 8.92
N GLY A 65 26.51 37.37 10.10
CA GLY A 65 27.80 38.00 10.34
C GLY A 65 27.75 39.53 10.31
N GLU A 66 28.90 40.17 10.14
CA GLU A 66 29.00 41.64 10.19
C GLU A 66 28.76 42.30 8.82
N ARG A 67 28.77 41.52 7.74
CA ARG A 67 28.69 42.04 6.37
C ARG A 67 27.28 42.34 5.91
N LEU A 68 26.28 41.57 6.37
CA LEU A 68 24.91 41.71 5.91
C LEU A 68 24.19 42.79 6.72
N TYR A 69 23.76 43.86 6.03
CA TYR A 69 22.95 44.90 6.63
C TYR A 69 21.45 44.55 6.59
N LEU A 70 20.77 44.70 7.73
CA LEU A 70 19.32 44.78 7.81
C LEU A 70 18.91 46.21 8.12
N ASN A 71 17.93 46.74 7.38
CA ASN A 71 17.32 48.01 7.76
C ASN A 71 16.26 47.80 8.88
N PRO A 72 15.81 48.86 9.57
CA PRO A 72 14.85 48.75 10.67
C PRO A 72 13.51 48.08 10.29
N MET A 73 13.06 48.19 9.03
CA MET A 73 11.81 47.57 8.57
C MET A 73 11.99 46.06 8.38
N GLU A 74 13.11 45.66 7.80
CA GLU A 74 13.48 44.24 7.69
C GLU A 74 13.64 43.61 9.06
N ALA A 75 14.26 44.31 10.01
CA ALA A 75 14.35 43.87 11.39
C ALA A 75 12.96 43.73 12.05
N TYR A 76 12.03 44.67 11.81
CA TYR A 76 10.66 44.57 12.33
C TYR A 76 9.93 43.34 11.78
N VAL A 77 10.03 43.11 10.46
CA VAL A 77 9.38 41.96 9.80
C VAL A 77 10.02 40.64 10.25
N LEU A 78 11.35 40.57 10.31
CA LEU A 78 12.09 39.41 10.83
C LEU A 78 11.70 39.11 12.29
N GLY A 79 11.69 40.14 13.14
CA GLY A 79 11.27 40.01 14.52
C GLY A 79 9.83 39.53 14.65
N GLY A 80 8.93 40.07 13.83
CA GLY A 80 7.55 39.61 13.80
C GLY A 80 7.43 38.14 13.39
N ALA A 81 8.25 37.70 12.44
CA ALA A 81 8.28 36.30 12.02
C ALA A 81 8.87 35.38 13.11
N PHE A 82 9.92 35.80 13.82
CA PHE A 82 10.42 35.10 15.02
C PHE A 82 9.34 34.94 16.08
N LEU A 83 8.57 36.00 16.35
CA LEU A 83 7.45 35.92 17.29
C LEU A 83 6.35 34.95 16.85
N LEU A 84 6.15 34.76 15.54
CA LEU A 84 4.97 34.09 15.02
C LEU A 84 5.19 32.62 14.63
N HIS A 85 6.38 32.24 14.13
CA HIS A 85 6.61 30.95 13.47
C HIS A 85 6.13 29.74 14.31
N ASP A 86 6.43 29.74 15.62
CA ASP A 86 6.03 28.69 16.56
C ASP A 86 4.82 29.05 17.45
N ALA A 87 4.31 30.27 17.36
CA ALA A 87 3.24 30.76 18.25
C ALA A 87 1.89 30.04 18.05
N ALA A 88 1.76 29.22 17.01
CA ALA A 88 0.59 28.40 16.76
C ALA A 88 0.58 27.05 17.49
N HIS A 89 1.60 26.73 18.30
CA HIS A 89 1.63 25.54 19.16
C HIS A 89 0.71 25.62 20.41
N VAL A 90 -0.31 26.47 20.39
CA VAL A 90 -1.28 26.63 21.50
C VAL A 90 -2.71 26.54 20.99
N SER A 91 -3.60 26.00 21.80
CA SER A 91 -5.02 25.83 21.48
C SER A 91 -5.70 27.14 21.07
N VAL A 92 -5.34 28.26 21.72
CA VAL A 92 -5.87 29.61 21.40
C VAL A 92 -5.56 30.04 19.97
N ALA A 93 -4.54 29.47 19.33
CA ALA A 93 -4.26 29.75 17.92
C ALA A 93 -5.37 29.23 17.00
N TYR A 94 -6.06 28.18 17.41
CA TYR A 94 -7.12 27.51 16.65
C TYR A 94 -8.50 28.03 17.08
N GLU A 95 -9.44 28.10 16.14
CA GLU A 95 -10.83 28.42 16.45
C GLU A 95 -11.49 27.18 17.08
N GLY A 96 -12.01 27.29 18.30
CA GLY A 96 -12.53 26.15 19.06
C GLY A 96 -11.48 25.29 19.80
N GLY A 97 -10.20 25.71 19.80
CA GLY A 97 -9.14 25.00 20.53
C GLY A 97 -8.69 23.70 19.86
N PHE A 98 -7.96 22.85 20.60
CA PHE A 98 -7.50 21.56 20.08
C PHE A 98 -8.64 20.56 19.84
N GLU A 99 -9.77 20.69 20.54
CA GLU A 99 -10.95 19.87 20.27
C GLU A 99 -11.47 20.07 18.84
N ALA A 100 -11.40 21.28 18.30
CA ALA A 100 -11.79 21.56 16.92
C ALA A 100 -10.84 20.93 15.89
N LEU A 101 -9.62 20.52 16.28
CA LEU A 101 -8.72 19.78 15.40
C LEU A 101 -9.24 18.38 15.10
N LYS A 102 -10.02 17.78 16.01
CA LYS A 102 -10.55 16.42 15.85
C LYS A 102 -11.56 16.31 14.69
N GLU A 103 -12.19 17.43 14.35
CA GLU A 103 -13.13 17.50 13.23
C GLU A 103 -12.44 17.62 11.87
N LYS A 104 -11.16 17.99 11.85
CA LYS A 104 -10.38 18.18 10.63
C LYS A 104 -10.02 16.85 9.97
N ASP A 105 -9.85 16.88 8.65
CA ASP A 105 -9.49 15.70 7.86
C ASP A 105 -8.08 15.19 8.25
N GLU A 106 -7.17 16.09 8.59
CA GLU A 106 -5.81 15.75 9.02
C GLU A 106 -5.81 14.86 10.28
N TRP A 107 -6.71 15.14 11.24
CA TRP A 107 -6.90 14.29 12.41
C TRP A 107 -7.45 12.91 12.03
N LYS A 108 -8.52 12.88 11.24
CA LYS A 108 -9.16 11.63 10.82
C LYS A 108 -8.22 10.72 10.06
N ASP A 109 -7.37 11.29 9.19
CA ASP A 109 -6.34 10.56 8.47
C ASP A 109 -5.26 10.00 9.41
N LEU A 110 -4.79 10.77 10.39
CA LEU A 110 -3.85 10.30 11.42
C LEU A 110 -4.43 9.14 12.23
N ILE A 111 -5.68 9.27 12.70
CA ILE A 111 -6.36 8.23 13.48
C ILE A 111 -6.55 6.96 12.65
N SER A 112 -6.87 7.12 11.37
CA SER A 112 -6.98 5.98 10.45
C SER A 112 -5.66 5.22 10.30
N LEU A 113 -4.54 5.92 10.08
CA LEU A 113 -3.24 5.29 9.83
C LEU A 113 -2.57 4.72 11.08
N LYS A 114 -2.56 5.46 12.19
CA LYS A 114 -1.78 5.09 13.39
C LYS A 114 -2.58 4.34 14.44
N PHE A 115 -3.90 4.48 14.40
CA PHE A 115 -4.80 3.93 15.43
C PHE A 115 -5.91 3.05 14.84
N ASN A 116 -5.81 2.63 13.57
CA ASN A 116 -6.79 1.75 12.92
C ASN A 116 -8.24 2.25 13.02
N ASN A 117 -8.46 3.56 12.92
CA ASN A 117 -9.75 4.23 13.09
C ASN A 117 -10.33 4.19 14.52
N ILE A 118 -9.54 3.81 15.52
CA ILE A 118 -9.92 3.84 16.94
C ILE A 118 -9.39 5.13 17.54
N GLU A 119 -10.29 6.03 17.93
CA GLU A 119 -9.87 7.30 18.53
C GLU A 119 -9.30 7.07 19.94
N PRO A 120 -8.13 7.65 20.27
CA PRO A 120 -7.56 7.57 21.61
C PRO A 120 -8.50 8.14 22.68
N GLU A 121 -8.45 7.57 23.89
CA GLU A 121 -9.26 8.06 25.01
C GLU A 121 -8.91 9.50 25.38
N HIS A 122 -9.91 10.29 25.75
CA HIS A 122 -9.71 11.69 26.12
C HIS A 122 -8.79 11.84 27.34
N GLY A 123 -7.79 12.71 27.22
CA GLY A 123 -6.74 12.95 28.20
C GLY A 123 -5.59 11.94 28.19
N SER A 124 -5.65 10.88 27.37
CA SER A 124 -4.63 9.83 27.29
C SER A 124 -3.29 10.34 26.74
N ALA A 125 -2.22 9.56 26.97
CA ALA A 125 -0.91 9.88 26.41
C ALA A 125 -0.91 9.77 24.88
N GLU A 126 -1.70 8.83 24.35
CA GLU A 126 -1.92 8.59 22.93
C GLU A 126 -2.63 9.77 22.26
N GLU A 127 -3.70 10.30 22.86
CA GLU A 127 -4.41 11.49 22.36
C GLU A 127 -3.48 12.70 22.31
N LYS A 128 -2.69 12.93 23.38
CA LYS A 128 -1.72 14.04 23.42
C LYS A 128 -0.66 13.92 22.33
N LYS A 129 -0.15 12.70 22.08
CA LYS A 129 0.79 12.45 20.98
C LYS A 129 0.14 12.72 19.62
N ALA A 130 -1.11 12.32 19.43
CA ALA A 130 -1.84 12.57 18.19
C ALA A 130 -2.09 14.08 17.96
N ILE A 131 -2.53 14.80 19.00
CA ILE A 131 -2.72 16.26 18.96
C ILE A 131 -1.41 16.95 18.62
N PHE A 132 -0.32 16.55 19.27
CA PHE A 132 1.01 17.11 19.00
C PHE A 132 1.41 16.93 17.53
N GLU A 133 1.17 15.76 16.94
CA GLU A 133 1.48 15.51 15.54
C GLU A 133 0.66 16.38 14.59
N ILE A 134 -0.64 16.53 14.83
CA ILE A 134 -1.53 17.41 14.04
C ILE A 134 -1.17 18.88 14.19
N VAL A 135 -0.89 19.35 15.41
CA VAL A 135 -0.46 20.72 15.66
C VAL A 135 0.85 20.97 14.92
N ARG A 136 1.82 20.06 15.02
CA ARG A 136 3.09 20.18 14.29
C ARG A 136 2.90 20.19 12.77
N GLN A 137 1.92 19.47 12.24
CA GLN A 137 1.57 19.53 10.82
C GLN A 137 0.97 20.89 10.42
N LEU A 138 0.12 21.47 11.26
CA LEU A 138 -0.69 22.65 10.90
C LEU A 138 -0.12 23.99 11.37
N HIS A 139 0.79 24.02 12.34
CA HIS A 139 1.17 25.24 13.06
C HIS A 139 1.75 26.30 12.13
N ALA A 140 2.61 25.95 11.16
CA ALA A 140 3.21 26.93 10.25
C ALA A 140 2.15 27.68 9.44
N HIS A 141 1.15 26.97 8.92
CA HIS A 141 0.02 27.59 8.22
C HIS A 141 -0.89 28.36 9.20
N GLN A 142 -1.14 27.80 10.38
CA GLN A 142 -1.95 28.46 11.40
C GLN A 142 -1.29 29.75 11.93
N ALA A 143 0.03 29.83 11.96
CA ALA A 143 0.81 31.00 12.34
C ALA A 143 0.49 32.20 11.43
N ARG A 144 0.40 31.98 10.10
CA ARG A 144 -0.04 33.00 9.13
C ARG A 144 -1.46 33.48 9.38
N THR A 145 -2.35 32.60 9.84
CA THR A 145 -3.73 32.97 10.17
C THR A 145 -3.81 33.72 11.50
N LEU A 146 -2.99 33.33 12.47
CA LEU A 146 -2.98 33.86 13.83
C LEU A 146 -2.72 35.38 13.87
N ILE A 147 -1.80 35.89 13.06
CA ILE A 147 -1.48 37.34 13.03
C ILE A 147 -2.65 38.22 12.59
N LYS A 148 -3.60 37.67 11.83
CA LYS A 148 -4.80 38.36 11.35
C LYS A 148 -5.98 38.27 12.34
N ARG A 149 -5.88 37.40 13.34
CA ARG A 149 -6.96 37.15 14.30
C ARG A 149 -7.17 38.37 15.20
N SER A 150 -8.42 38.54 15.62
CA SER A 150 -8.81 39.54 16.61
C SER A 150 -9.57 38.89 17.76
N TRP A 151 -9.45 39.49 18.95
CA TRP A 151 -10.17 39.07 20.15
C TRP A 151 -11.01 40.22 20.67
N LYS A 152 -12.30 39.97 20.87
CA LYS A 152 -13.23 40.99 21.32
C LYS A 152 -13.24 41.09 22.85
N SER A 153 -13.03 42.30 23.38
CA SER A 153 -13.19 42.61 24.79
C SER A 153 -14.66 42.60 25.19
N GLU A 154 -15.03 41.82 26.20
CA GLU A 154 -16.40 41.89 26.75
C GLU A 154 -16.65 43.23 27.46
N ALA A 155 -15.63 43.78 28.13
CA ALA A 155 -15.76 45.00 28.91
C ALA A 155 -15.83 46.28 28.05
N SER A 156 -15.04 46.37 26.98
CA SER A 156 -14.94 47.59 26.15
C SER A 156 -15.55 47.45 24.76
N ASN A 157 -16.02 46.24 24.39
CA ASN A 157 -16.50 45.91 23.05
C ASN A 157 -15.47 46.18 21.93
N SER A 158 -14.21 46.43 22.29
CA SER A 158 -13.10 46.72 21.37
C SER A 158 -12.41 45.43 20.92
N TYR A 159 -11.77 45.46 19.75
CA TYR A 159 -11.00 44.34 19.23
C TYR A 159 -9.52 44.50 19.55
N TYR A 160 -8.92 43.45 20.08
CA TYR A 160 -7.49 43.31 20.30
C TYR A 160 -6.86 42.54 19.15
N PHE A 161 -5.72 43.01 18.68
CA PHE A 161 -4.89 42.38 17.65
C PHE A 161 -3.49 42.16 18.18
N LEU A 162 -2.75 41.21 17.60
CA LEU A 162 -1.35 40.98 17.97
C LEU A 162 -0.48 42.22 17.69
N ILE A 163 -0.65 42.84 16.52
CA ILE A 163 -0.08 44.17 16.22
C ILE A 163 -1.15 45.23 16.51
N SER A 164 -0.95 46.07 17.54
CA SER A 164 -1.92 47.13 17.91
C SER A 164 -2.05 48.20 16.85
N ASP A 165 -0.92 48.70 16.35
CA ASP A 165 -0.85 49.80 15.40
C ASP A 165 -1.49 49.38 14.08
N GLU A 166 -2.59 50.04 13.70
CA GLU A 166 -3.39 49.67 12.53
C GLU A 166 -2.62 49.86 11.21
N GLU A 167 -1.85 50.93 11.09
CA GLU A 167 -1.10 51.23 9.89
C GLU A 167 0.00 50.18 9.67
N ILE A 168 0.75 49.85 10.73
CA ILE A 168 1.79 48.80 10.69
C ILE A 168 1.16 47.42 10.46
N ARG A 169 0.05 47.10 11.14
CA ARG A 169 -0.65 45.82 10.99
C ARG A 169 -1.12 45.62 9.55
N ASN A 170 -1.79 46.61 8.98
CA ASN A 170 -2.31 46.52 7.61
C ASN A 170 -1.17 46.39 6.59
N TYR A 171 -0.01 46.97 6.88
CA TYR A 171 1.14 46.95 5.97
C TYR A 171 1.96 45.64 6.04
N TYR A 172 2.27 45.14 7.25
CA TYR A 172 3.25 44.06 7.43
C TYR A 172 2.66 42.71 7.84
N SER A 173 1.42 42.62 8.33
CA SER A 173 0.88 41.36 8.87
C SER A 173 0.86 40.22 7.85
N GLU A 174 0.49 40.48 6.60
CA GLU A 174 0.52 39.48 5.53
C GLU A 174 1.94 38.94 5.32
N LEU A 175 2.91 39.85 5.16
CA LEU A 175 4.29 39.49 4.87
C LEU A 175 4.94 38.72 6.03
N ILE A 176 4.70 39.17 7.28
CA ILE A 176 5.17 38.47 8.48
C ILE A 176 4.57 37.05 8.53
N GLY A 177 3.27 36.92 8.26
CA GLY A 177 2.59 35.63 8.20
C GLY A 177 3.13 34.70 7.12
N GLU A 178 3.36 35.22 5.90
CA GLU A 178 3.96 34.48 4.78
C GLU A 178 5.36 33.96 5.12
N ILE A 179 6.21 34.82 5.70
CA ILE A 179 7.56 34.46 6.10
C ILE A 179 7.53 33.42 7.24
N ALA A 180 6.68 33.62 8.24
CA ALA A 180 6.51 32.66 9.33
C ALA A 180 6.04 31.29 8.81
N GLU A 181 5.07 31.22 7.91
CA GLU A 181 4.63 29.96 7.28
C GLU A 181 5.76 29.27 6.48
N SER A 182 6.63 30.07 5.86
CA SER A 182 7.67 29.57 4.97
C SER A 182 8.79 28.75 5.63
N HIS A 183 8.90 28.77 6.97
CA HIS A 183 9.92 27.98 7.66
C HIS A 183 9.75 26.46 7.48
N HIS A 184 8.53 26.02 7.13
CA HIS A 184 8.20 24.62 6.81
C HIS A 184 8.27 24.28 5.31
N TRP A 185 8.53 25.26 4.44
CA TRP A 185 8.61 25.02 3.00
C TRP A 185 9.95 24.39 2.61
N SER A 186 10.08 23.90 1.38
CA SER A 186 11.39 23.60 0.82
C SER A 186 12.14 24.88 0.46
N SER A 187 13.47 24.89 0.57
CA SER A 187 14.33 26.03 0.19
C SER A 187 14.02 26.55 -1.22
N LYS A 188 13.72 25.63 -2.16
CA LYS A 188 13.29 25.98 -3.51
C LYS A 188 11.96 26.74 -3.54
N LYS A 189 10.93 26.28 -2.81
CA LYS A 189 9.63 26.97 -2.76
C LYS A 189 9.78 28.37 -2.15
N VAL A 190 10.63 28.51 -1.12
CA VAL A 190 10.97 29.80 -0.51
C VAL A 190 11.59 30.73 -1.56
N TYR A 191 12.57 30.24 -2.32
CA TYR A 191 13.19 30.97 -3.42
C TYR A 191 12.18 31.38 -4.48
N ASP A 192 11.45 30.43 -5.07
CA ASP A 192 10.50 30.69 -6.14
C ASP A 192 9.40 31.68 -5.72
N THR A 193 8.95 31.63 -4.45
CA THR A 193 7.88 32.49 -3.93
C THR A 193 8.37 33.91 -3.59
N PHE A 194 9.57 34.06 -3.02
CA PHE A 194 10.06 35.35 -2.52
C PHE A 194 11.09 36.04 -3.41
N LEU A 195 11.52 35.42 -4.53
CA LEU A 195 12.53 35.96 -5.44
C LEU A 195 12.32 37.44 -5.78
N GLU A 196 11.09 37.82 -6.12
CA GLU A 196 10.70 39.19 -6.50
C GLU A 196 9.92 39.92 -5.40
N ARG A 197 9.71 39.29 -4.24
CA ARG A 197 8.87 39.84 -3.16
C ARG A 197 9.64 40.89 -2.35
N ARG A 198 9.57 42.14 -2.81
CA ARG A 198 10.09 43.33 -2.11
C ARG A 198 8.97 44.30 -1.75
N VAL A 199 9.03 44.89 -0.56
CA VAL A 199 8.01 45.83 -0.08
C VAL A 199 8.69 47.16 0.30
N ASN A 200 8.22 48.27 -0.26
CA ASN A 200 8.78 49.60 0.00
C ASN A 200 8.51 50.10 1.43
N ALA A 201 9.13 51.23 1.80
CA ALA A 201 8.85 51.87 3.07
C ALA A 201 7.40 52.39 3.18
N PRO A 202 6.73 52.22 4.34
CA PRO A 202 5.48 52.91 4.67
C PRO A 202 5.61 54.43 4.62
N ALA A 203 4.49 55.12 4.41
CA ALA A 203 4.44 56.58 4.28
C ALA A 203 4.87 57.36 5.53
N PHE A 204 4.93 56.71 6.71
CA PHE A 204 5.40 57.33 7.95
C PHE A 204 6.92 57.35 8.11
N PHE A 205 7.68 56.81 7.14
CA PHE A 205 9.13 57.00 7.05
C PHE A 205 9.47 58.14 6.10
N ASP A 206 10.37 59.03 6.52
CA ASP A 206 10.90 60.09 5.68
C ASP A 206 11.90 59.54 4.62
N ASN A 207 12.51 58.37 4.89
CA ASN A 207 13.44 57.72 3.98
C ASN A 207 12.71 56.84 2.96
N ASN A 208 12.83 57.19 1.68
CA ASN A 208 12.17 56.50 0.57
C ASN A 208 13.04 55.42 -0.11
N THR A 209 14.24 55.13 0.42
CA THR A 209 15.18 54.18 -0.20
C THR A 209 15.20 52.79 0.43
N TRP A 210 14.55 52.61 1.58
CA TRP A 210 14.50 51.30 2.23
C TRP A 210 13.39 50.42 1.65
N GLU A 211 13.67 49.13 1.58
CA GLU A 211 12.73 48.08 1.20
C GLU A 211 12.91 46.86 2.10
N VAL A 212 11.87 46.04 2.19
CA VAL A 212 11.88 44.75 2.88
C VAL A 212 12.05 43.65 1.85
N ASP A 213 13.19 42.97 1.86
CA ASP A 213 13.45 41.80 1.01
C ASP A 213 12.98 40.51 1.71
N ALA A 214 11.83 39.99 1.29
CA ALA A 214 11.23 38.83 1.92
C ALA A 214 12.09 37.57 1.79
N LEU A 215 12.82 37.40 0.67
CA LEU A 215 13.66 36.23 0.45
C LEU A 215 14.82 36.20 1.46
N LYS A 216 15.44 37.35 1.68
CA LYS A 216 16.52 37.51 2.67
C LYS A 216 16.02 37.15 4.07
N ILE A 217 14.88 37.70 4.47
CA ILE A 217 14.31 37.49 5.81
C ILE A 217 13.88 36.03 6.01
N ALA A 218 13.25 35.41 5.02
CA ALA A 218 12.83 34.01 5.09
C ALA A 218 14.02 33.07 5.33
N PHE A 219 15.13 33.25 4.62
CA PHE A 219 16.33 32.44 4.86
C PHE A 219 16.99 32.71 6.21
N ILE A 220 16.94 33.96 6.72
CA ILE A 220 17.43 34.24 8.08
C ILE A 220 16.61 33.48 9.11
N LEU A 221 15.27 33.53 9.01
CA LEU A 221 14.38 32.78 9.91
C LEU A 221 14.71 31.29 9.90
N ARG A 222 14.74 30.67 8.71
CA ARG A 222 14.97 29.23 8.55
C ARG A 222 16.30 28.77 9.15
N THR A 223 17.37 29.47 8.78
CA THR A 223 18.71 29.10 9.22
C THR A 223 18.91 29.37 10.72
N ALA A 224 18.32 30.44 11.25
CA ALA A 224 18.39 30.77 12.68
C ALA A 224 17.60 29.79 13.54
N ASP A 225 16.38 29.43 13.12
CA ASP A 225 15.57 28.43 13.81
C ASP A 225 16.27 27.06 13.81
N ALA A 226 16.71 26.59 12.64
CA ALA A 226 17.44 25.34 12.51
C ALA A 226 18.70 25.30 13.40
N ALA A 227 19.44 26.41 13.50
CA ALA A 227 20.70 26.47 14.25
C ALA A 227 20.53 26.68 15.77
N HIS A 228 19.32 26.92 16.28
CA HIS A 228 19.08 27.10 17.71
C HIS A 228 18.89 25.76 18.43
N ILE A 229 20.00 25.08 18.71
CA ILE A 229 20.04 23.71 19.26
C ILE A 229 20.80 23.58 20.60
N ASP A 230 20.96 24.68 21.33
CA ASP A 230 21.75 24.72 22.57
C ASP A 230 20.91 24.48 23.84
N SER A 231 21.60 24.34 24.98
CA SER A 231 20.99 24.05 26.29
C SER A 231 19.87 24.99 26.74
N ARG A 232 19.68 26.17 26.13
CA ARG A 232 18.53 27.04 26.39
C ARG A 232 17.21 26.48 25.85
N ARG A 233 17.25 25.66 24.80
CA ARG A 233 16.08 24.89 24.33
C ARG A 233 15.75 23.70 25.26
N ALA A 234 16.74 23.20 26.00
CA ALA A 234 16.59 22.05 26.89
C ALA A 234 17.34 22.23 28.23
N PRO A 235 16.86 23.13 29.12
CA PRO A 235 17.51 23.37 30.41
C PRO A 235 17.52 22.13 31.29
N ILE A 236 18.62 21.91 32.02
CA ILE A 236 18.86 20.68 32.78
C ILE A 236 17.81 20.42 33.88
N TYR A 237 17.33 21.50 34.50
CA TYR A 237 16.30 21.42 35.54
C TYR A 237 14.95 21.00 34.93
N SER A 238 14.49 21.68 33.87
CA SER A 238 13.25 21.33 33.17
C SER A 238 13.28 19.90 32.65
N TYR A 239 14.40 19.46 32.07
CA TYR A 239 14.60 18.07 31.65
C TYR A 239 14.36 17.06 32.79
N SER A 240 14.91 17.36 33.97
CA SER A 240 14.83 16.48 35.14
C SER A 240 13.43 16.39 35.74
N PHE A 241 12.63 17.47 35.65
CA PHE A 241 11.26 17.50 36.17
C PHE A 241 10.23 16.98 35.18
N LEU A 242 10.37 17.31 33.90
CA LEU A 242 9.41 16.94 32.85
C LEU A 242 9.53 15.47 32.45
N SER A 243 10.68 14.84 32.68
CA SER A 243 10.96 13.42 32.37
C SER A 243 10.48 13.01 30.96
N PRO A 244 10.92 13.70 29.89
CA PRO A 244 10.50 13.38 28.52
C PRO A 244 10.87 11.95 28.15
N GLU A 245 10.04 11.31 27.30
CA GLU A 245 10.21 9.92 26.87
C GLU A 245 10.51 9.78 25.38
N GLY A 246 11.06 8.63 24.99
CA GLY A 246 11.33 8.27 23.59
C GLY A 246 12.19 9.30 22.86
N ILE A 247 11.77 9.68 21.64
CA ILE A 247 12.50 10.63 20.79
C ILE A 247 12.63 12.02 21.45
N SER A 248 11.60 12.47 22.18
CA SER A 248 11.68 13.74 22.90
C SER A 248 12.83 13.74 23.91
N ARG A 249 12.99 12.65 24.67
CA ARG A 249 14.09 12.49 25.61
C ARG A 249 15.45 12.69 24.95
N GLU A 250 15.66 12.08 23.78
CA GLU A 250 16.91 12.20 23.03
C GLU A 250 17.14 13.64 22.54
N HIS A 251 16.09 14.33 22.06
CA HIS A 251 16.16 15.75 21.66
C HIS A 251 16.57 16.64 22.82
N TRP A 252 15.92 16.50 23.97
CA TRP A 252 16.26 17.26 25.17
C TRP A 252 17.70 16.98 25.62
N HIS A 253 18.08 15.71 25.64
CA HIS A 253 19.35 15.28 26.18
C HIS A 253 20.53 15.78 25.33
N PHE A 254 20.45 15.73 24.00
CA PHE A 254 21.55 16.25 23.18
C PHE A 254 21.66 17.77 23.28
N GLN A 255 20.53 18.50 23.19
CA GLN A 255 20.53 19.96 23.26
C GLN A 255 21.06 20.45 24.59
N ASN A 256 20.74 19.75 25.69
CA ASN A 256 21.28 20.04 27.02
C ASN A 256 22.82 20.04 27.05
N LYS A 257 23.45 19.14 26.30
CA LYS A 257 24.91 19.00 26.24
C LYS A 257 25.56 19.99 25.26
N LEU A 258 24.81 20.60 24.34
CA LEU A 258 25.35 21.50 23.34
C LEU A 258 25.48 22.95 23.83
N GLY A 259 26.60 23.57 23.46
CA GLY A 259 26.81 25.00 23.59
C GLY A 259 26.23 25.79 22.42
N ARG A 260 26.21 27.12 22.56
CA ARG A 260 25.71 28.04 21.54
C ARG A 260 26.49 27.92 20.23
N ALA A 261 25.77 27.79 19.11
CA ALA A 261 26.38 27.84 17.79
C ALA A 261 27.09 29.19 17.60
N THR A 262 28.35 29.16 17.13
CA THR A 262 29.19 30.36 17.03
C THR A 262 29.89 30.42 15.67
N LEU A 263 29.90 31.59 15.03
CA LEU A 263 30.66 31.82 13.80
C LEU A 263 32.16 31.81 14.08
N THR A 264 32.92 31.11 13.26
CA THR A 264 34.39 31.08 13.32
C THR A 264 34.99 32.00 12.26
N ASN A 265 36.25 32.39 12.44
CA ASN A 265 37.00 33.21 11.48
C ASN A 265 37.11 32.61 10.06
N ASN A 266 36.84 31.31 9.92
CA ASN A 266 36.82 30.61 8.64
C ASN A 266 35.41 30.55 8.01
N ASN A 267 34.47 31.36 8.52
CA ASN A 267 33.10 31.46 8.03
C ASN A 267 32.29 30.16 8.21
N PHE A 268 32.67 29.34 9.19
CA PHE A 268 31.95 28.10 9.55
C PHE A 268 31.27 28.25 10.90
N LEU A 269 30.06 27.72 11.00
CA LEU A 269 29.28 27.68 12.23
C LEU A 269 29.78 26.50 13.08
N ARG A 270 30.37 26.78 14.24
CA ARG A 270 30.86 25.75 15.17
C ARG A 270 29.76 25.37 16.16
N ILE A 271 29.53 24.07 16.26
CA ILE A 271 28.69 23.42 17.28
C ILE A 271 29.62 22.55 18.14
N SER A 272 29.50 22.62 19.45
CA SER A 272 30.34 21.86 20.38
C SER A 272 29.58 21.43 21.62
N SER A 273 29.95 20.29 22.20
CA SER A 273 29.38 19.85 23.47
C SER A 273 30.20 20.30 24.67
N GLY A 274 29.52 20.63 25.78
CA GLY A 274 30.15 20.94 27.06
C GLY A 274 30.57 19.69 27.84
N SER A 275 29.96 18.54 27.55
CA SER A 275 30.30 17.24 28.12
C SER A 275 30.31 16.16 27.03
N SER A 276 30.93 15.02 27.33
CA SER A 276 30.96 13.87 26.43
C SER A 276 29.63 13.10 26.45
N PHE A 277 29.32 12.45 25.33
CA PHE A 277 28.23 11.48 25.20
C PHE A 277 28.76 10.07 25.48
N THR A 278 28.25 9.41 26.50
CA THR A 278 28.62 8.02 26.84
C THR A 278 28.00 7.02 25.87
N GLU A 279 28.38 5.75 25.97
CA GLU A 279 27.80 4.66 25.16
C GLU A 279 26.27 4.60 25.24
N ASN A 280 25.67 4.86 26.41
CA ASN A 280 24.21 4.80 26.58
C ASN A 280 23.48 6.01 25.96
N GLU A 281 24.23 7.04 25.57
CA GLU A 281 23.72 8.30 25.02
C GLU A 281 23.98 8.40 23.51
N ARG A 282 24.36 7.29 22.86
CA ARG A 282 24.65 7.21 21.41
C ARG A 282 23.53 7.76 20.55
N ASN A 283 22.28 7.45 20.88
CA ASN A 283 21.12 7.91 20.10
C ASN A 283 20.99 9.43 20.11
N SER A 284 21.17 10.06 21.29
CA SER A 284 21.24 11.52 21.43
C SER A 284 22.40 12.13 20.61
N TRP A 285 23.57 11.48 20.61
CA TRP A 285 24.72 11.95 19.83
C TRP A 285 24.46 11.89 18.33
N TRP A 286 23.91 10.77 17.83
CA TRP A 286 23.53 10.60 16.43
C TRP A 286 22.50 11.63 16.00
N LEU A 287 21.49 11.87 16.84
CA LEU A 287 20.50 12.92 16.61
C LEU A 287 21.12 14.32 16.54
N ALA A 288 22.13 14.62 17.36
CA ALA A 288 22.88 15.88 17.27
C ALA A 288 23.65 15.99 15.94
N PHE A 289 24.26 14.90 15.47
CA PHE A 289 24.97 14.85 14.19
C PHE A 289 24.01 15.04 13.00
N ASP A 290 22.87 14.34 12.99
CA ASP A 290 21.85 14.48 11.95
C ASP A 290 21.25 15.89 11.93
N THR A 291 21.01 16.47 13.11
CA THR A 291 20.55 17.87 13.23
C THR A 291 21.60 18.84 12.68
N ALA A 292 22.88 18.63 12.97
CA ALA A 292 23.96 19.44 12.42
C ALA A 292 24.06 19.32 10.89
N LYS A 293 23.83 18.13 10.31
CA LYS A 293 23.79 17.94 8.86
C LYS A 293 22.62 18.68 8.23
N MET A 294 21.45 18.66 8.87
CA MET A 294 20.28 19.43 8.42
C MET A 294 20.57 20.94 8.41
N ILE A 295 21.13 21.49 9.49
CA ILE A 295 21.55 22.91 9.56
C ILE A 295 22.54 23.24 8.44
N ASN A 296 23.47 22.33 8.17
CA ASN A 296 24.44 22.51 7.10
C ASN A 296 23.79 22.61 5.72
N THR A 297 22.76 21.80 5.45
CA THR A 297 21.98 21.88 4.21
C THR A 297 21.24 23.22 4.12
N GLU A 298 20.57 23.66 5.18
CA GLU A 298 19.88 24.96 5.21
C GLU A 298 20.82 26.14 4.94
N LEU A 299 22.01 26.16 5.56
CA LEU A 299 23.03 27.19 5.30
C LEU A 299 23.54 27.15 3.85
N HIS A 300 23.75 25.95 3.32
CA HIS A 300 24.23 25.77 1.94
C HIS A 300 23.18 26.23 0.91
N ASP A 301 21.92 25.85 1.12
CA ASP A 301 20.80 26.26 0.29
C ASP A 301 20.62 27.78 0.33
N ALA A 302 20.59 28.37 1.52
CA ALA A 302 20.49 29.82 1.69
C ALA A 302 21.62 30.55 0.95
N TYR A 303 22.86 30.06 1.06
CA TYR A 303 24.00 30.63 0.33
C TYR A 303 23.80 30.58 -1.19
N ASN A 304 23.42 29.41 -1.72
CA ASN A 304 23.24 29.20 -3.16
C ASN A 304 22.11 30.07 -3.71
N TYR A 305 20.94 30.04 -3.08
CA TYR A 305 19.76 30.76 -3.54
C TYR A 305 19.91 32.27 -3.40
N LEU A 306 20.50 32.78 -2.30
CA LEU A 306 20.77 34.22 -2.18
C LEU A 306 21.77 34.68 -3.24
N SER A 307 22.84 33.91 -3.48
CA SER A 307 23.83 34.23 -4.52
C SER A 307 23.21 34.25 -5.92
N GLU A 308 22.39 33.25 -6.25
CA GLU A 308 21.68 33.18 -7.53
C GLU A 308 20.74 34.37 -7.73
N ALA A 309 20.08 34.79 -6.65
CA ALA A 309 19.18 35.94 -6.66
C ALA A 309 19.89 37.31 -6.65
N GLY A 310 21.23 37.34 -6.72
CA GLY A 310 22.03 38.57 -6.65
C GLY A 310 21.99 39.27 -5.29
N ARG A 311 21.74 38.53 -4.20
CA ARG A 311 21.72 39.04 -2.82
C ARG A 311 23.02 38.69 -2.12
N GLU A 312 23.41 39.51 -1.14
CA GLU A 312 24.55 39.21 -0.28
C GLU A 312 24.29 37.92 0.52
N PRO A 313 25.13 36.87 0.37
CA PRO A 313 24.97 35.63 1.12
C PRO A 313 25.36 35.79 2.59
N PHE A 314 24.92 34.84 3.41
CA PHE A 314 25.29 34.78 4.82
C PHE A 314 26.78 34.50 5.02
N GLU A 315 27.33 35.03 6.11
CA GLU A 315 28.74 34.80 6.46
C GLU A 315 28.96 33.34 6.91
N ALA A 316 28.02 32.74 7.64
CA ALA A 316 28.04 31.32 7.94
C ALA A 316 27.71 30.49 6.69
N ARG A 317 28.69 29.76 6.17
CA ARG A 317 28.54 28.98 4.92
C ARG A 317 28.18 27.51 5.13
N LYS A 318 28.64 26.94 6.24
CA LYS A 318 28.49 25.53 6.58
C LYS A 318 28.74 25.29 8.06
N VAL A 319 28.31 24.12 8.54
CA VAL A 319 28.64 23.66 9.89
C VAL A 319 30.06 23.05 9.91
N LEU A 320 30.82 23.36 10.96
CA LEU A 320 32.19 22.90 11.12
C LEU A 320 32.23 21.38 11.33
N ALA A 321 33.04 20.67 10.53
CA ALA A 321 33.38 19.26 10.70
C ALA A 321 32.19 18.27 10.68
N VAL A 322 31.08 18.65 10.03
CA VAL A 322 29.85 17.83 9.96
C VAL A 322 29.86 16.80 8.81
N ASP A 323 30.95 16.74 8.06
CA ASP A 323 31.11 15.88 6.89
C ASP A 323 31.13 14.39 7.25
N THR A 324 31.74 14.02 8.39
CA THR A 324 31.78 12.65 8.89
C THR A 324 31.54 12.61 10.40
N PRO A 325 30.98 11.51 10.95
CA PRO A 325 30.78 11.36 12.39
C PRO A 325 32.09 11.51 13.19
N SER A 326 33.19 10.95 12.67
CA SER A 326 34.51 11.02 13.27
C SER A 326 35.10 12.45 13.29
N ASN A 327 34.81 13.27 12.28
CA ASN A 327 35.20 14.68 12.30
C ASN A 327 34.34 15.50 13.27
N PHE A 328 33.03 15.23 13.32
CA PHE A 328 32.11 15.93 14.22
C PHE A 328 32.41 15.61 15.69
N SER A 329 32.82 14.38 15.99
CA SER A 329 33.16 13.92 17.34
C SER A 329 34.35 14.67 17.98
N LYS A 330 35.17 15.34 17.15
CA LYS A 330 36.24 16.23 17.63
C LYS A 330 35.70 17.43 18.40
N TYR A 331 34.48 17.89 18.10
CA TYR A 331 33.83 19.05 18.72
C TYR A 331 32.64 18.66 19.60
N VAL A 332 31.92 17.59 19.25
CA VAL A 332 30.85 16.99 20.06
C VAL A 332 31.34 15.66 20.60
N LYS A 333 31.92 15.68 21.80
CA LYS A 333 32.73 14.57 22.33
C LYS A 333 31.91 13.31 22.58
N ALA A 334 32.48 12.15 22.28
CA ALA A 334 32.00 10.83 22.68
C ALA A 334 32.98 10.20 23.66
N GLU A 335 32.49 9.42 24.61
CA GLU A 335 33.28 8.75 25.65
C GLU A 335 32.96 7.26 25.73
N GLY A 336 33.99 6.42 25.63
CA GLY A 336 33.85 4.96 25.67
C GLY A 336 33.38 4.35 24.35
N TRP A 337 33.21 5.14 23.30
CA TRP A 337 32.87 4.69 21.95
C TRP A 337 33.37 5.71 20.91
N GLU A 338 33.54 5.25 19.68
CA GLU A 338 33.96 6.08 18.56
C GLU A 338 32.80 6.23 17.56
N PRO A 339 32.33 7.46 17.31
CA PRO A 339 31.32 7.67 16.30
C PRO A 339 31.90 7.47 14.90
N GLU A 340 31.54 6.34 14.29
CA GLU A 340 31.81 6.02 12.90
C GLU A 340 30.53 5.56 12.21
N ASP A 341 30.39 5.86 10.92
CA ASP A 341 29.28 5.37 10.11
C ASP A 341 29.54 3.91 9.72
N ILE A 342 29.17 3.00 10.62
CA ILE A 342 29.25 1.55 10.39
C ILE A 342 27.90 1.06 9.85
N SER A 343 27.53 1.52 8.66
CA SER A 343 26.31 1.10 7.97
C SER A 343 26.55 -0.17 7.13
N ILE A 344 25.47 -0.93 6.85
CA ILE A 344 25.53 -2.04 5.89
C ILE A 344 25.73 -1.44 4.50
N HIS A 345 26.85 -1.75 3.87
CA HIS A 345 27.17 -1.26 2.55
C HIS A 345 26.63 -2.20 1.48
N VAL A 346 25.70 -1.71 0.65
CA VAL A 346 25.26 -2.43 -0.55
C VAL A 346 26.16 -2.03 -1.72
N SER A 347 27.16 -2.86 -2.01
CA SER A 347 28.13 -2.58 -3.09
C SER A 347 27.55 -2.72 -4.51
N ASN A 348 26.45 -3.46 -4.66
CA ASN A 348 25.80 -3.67 -5.94
C ASN A 348 24.27 -3.64 -5.79
N LEU A 349 23.74 -2.42 -5.74
CA LEU A 349 22.29 -2.16 -5.67
C LEU A 349 21.52 -2.80 -6.85
N PRO A 350 21.99 -2.73 -8.12
CA PRO A 350 21.31 -3.42 -9.23
C PRO A 350 21.14 -4.92 -9.01
N ARG A 351 22.16 -5.60 -8.46
CA ARG A 351 22.09 -7.03 -8.12
C ARG A 351 21.11 -7.30 -6.98
N LEU A 352 21.07 -6.44 -5.96
CA LEU A 352 20.10 -6.58 -4.86
C LEU A 352 18.67 -6.46 -5.40
N ILE A 353 18.40 -5.44 -6.21
CA ILE A 353 17.07 -5.21 -6.81
C ILE A 353 16.70 -6.36 -7.75
N SER A 354 17.62 -6.85 -8.58
CA SER A 354 17.31 -7.99 -9.47
C SER A 354 17.10 -9.31 -8.74
N THR A 355 17.63 -9.43 -7.51
CA THR A 355 17.39 -10.57 -6.63
C THR A 355 16.03 -10.42 -5.94
N LEU A 356 15.82 -9.35 -5.17
CA LEU A 356 14.64 -9.19 -4.30
C LEU A 356 13.39 -8.65 -5.00
N GLY A 357 13.54 -7.81 -6.02
CA GLY A 357 12.43 -7.27 -6.82
C GLY A 357 12.34 -7.89 -8.22
N GLY A 358 13.13 -8.92 -8.49
CA GLY A 358 13.31 -9.48 -9.82
C GLY A 358 13.27 -11.02 -9.83
N LYS A 359 14.21 -11.62 -10.58
CA LYS A 359 14.20 -13.06 -10.89
C LYS A 359 14.30 -13.98 -9.67
N ALA A 360 14.93 -13.57 -8.57
CA ALA A 360 15.05 -14.47 -7.43
C ALA A 360 13.77 -14.53 -6.57
N LEU A 361 12.97 -13.46 -6.55
CA LEU A 361 11.65 -13.46 -5.90
C LEU A 361 10.56 -14.03 -6.80
N TYR A 362 10.56 -13.68 -8.09
CA TYR A 362 9.48 -14.05 -9.01
C TYR A 362 9.82 -15.20 -9.96
N GLY A 363 11.04 -15.75 -9.87
CA GLY A 363 11.56 -16.74 -10.82
C GLY A 363 11.75 -16.17 -12.23
N GLU A 364 11.71 -17.04 -13.25
CA GLU A 364 11.73 -16.65 -14.67
C GLU A 364 10.34 -16.19 -15.19
N LYS A 365 9.38 -15.91 -14.29
CA LYS A 365 7.98 -15.58 -14.61
C LYS A 365 7.84 -14.12 -15.07
N LYS A 366 8.21 -13.84 -16.33
CA LYS A 366 8.16 -12.50 -16.94
C LYS A 366 6.80 -11.79 -16.84
N HIS A 367 5.69 -12.53 -16.86
CA HIS A 367 4.34 -11.96 -16.75
C HIS A 367 4.08 -11.20 -15.44
N VAL A 368 4.87 -11.44 -14.39
CA VAL A 368 4.77 -10.71 -13.13
C VAL A 368 5.02 -9.21 -13.33
N GLY A 369 5.97 -8.82 -14.19
CA GLY A 369 6.21 -7.41 -14.48
C GLY A 369 4.95 -6.68 -15.00
N ILE A 370 4.18 -7.35 -15.87
CA ILE A 370 2.90 -6.83 -16.37
C ILE A 370 1.84 -6.79 -15.27
N ARG A 371 1.77 -7.84 -14.44
CA ARG A 371 0.85 -7.93 -13.29
C ARG A 371 1.07 -6.75 -12.33
N GLU A 372 2.31 -6.51 -11.91
CA GLU A 372 2.65 -5.46 -10.95
C GLU A 372 2.30 -4.06 -11.47
N LEU A 373 2.62 -3.78 -12.74
CA LEU A 373 2.31 -2.48 -13.35
C LEU A 373 0.80 -2.23 -13.43
N ILE A 374 0.01 -3.24 -13.82
CA ILE A 374 -1.45 -3.12 -13.87
C ILE A 374 -2.01 -2.99 -12.44
N GLN A 375 -1.53 -3.78 -11.47
CA GLN A 375 -1.98 -3.67 -10.07
C GLN A 375 -1.71 -2.29 -9.48
N ASN A 376 -0.55 -1.69 -9.74
CA ASN A 376 -0.26 -0.31 -9.32
C ASN A 376 -1.24 0.70 -9.95
N GLY A 377 -1.61 0.50 -11.22
CA GLY A 377 -2.63 1.29 -11.90
C GLY A 377 -4.03 1.11 -11.28
N LEU A 378 -4.40 -0.13 -10.92
CA LEU A 378 -5.65 -0.43 -10.22
C LEU A 378 -5.70 0.25 -8.85
N ASP A 379 -4.63 0.17 -8.06
CA ASP A 379 -4.51 0.86 -6.77
C ASP A 379 -4.71 2.37 -6.92
N ALA A 380 -4.08 2.98 -7.93
CA ALA A 380 -4.23 4.41 -8.21
C ALA A 380 -5.66 4.80 -8.64
N ILE A 381 -6.37 3.93 -9.38
CA ILE A 381 -7.76 4.15 -9.79
C ILE A 381 -8.71 3.99 -8.60
N PHE A 382 -8.55 2.94 -7.79
CA PHE A 382 -9.40 2.73 -6.62
C PHE A 382 -9.22 3.82 -5.57
N ALA A 383 -7.99 4.29 -5.35
CA ALA A 383 -7.74 5.43 -4.49
C ALA A 383 -8.41 6.71 -5.02
N ALA A 384 -8.39 6.93 -6.34
CA ALA A 384 -9.12 8.04 -6.95
C ALA A 384 -10.66 7.93 -6.79
N ARG A 385 -11.23 6.72 -6.91
CA ARG A 385 -12.65 6.46 -6.63
C ARG A 385 -13.01 6.76 -5.18
N LYS A 386 -12.19 6.28 -4.24
CA LYS A 386 -12.41 6.50 -2.80
C LYS A 386 -12.37 7.97 -2.41
N LEU A 387 -11.59 8.78 -3.11
CA LEU A 387 -11.55 10.24 -2.94
C LEU A 387 -12.65 10.99 -3.70
N GLY A 388 -13.51 10.29 -4.45
CA GLY A 388 -14.57 10.88 -5.27
C GLY A 388 -14.05 11.63 -6.51
N TYR A 389 -12.82 11.34 -6.95
CA TYR A 389 -12.21 11.94 -8.14
C TYR A 389 -12.61 11.22 -9.43
N LEU A 390 -12.97 9.95 -9.29
CA LEU A 390 -13.62 9.11 -10.28
C LEU A 390 -14.92 8.57 -9.68
N GLU A 391 -15.95 8.40 -10.49
CA GLU A 391 -17.16 7.67 -10.08
C GLU A 391 -16.85 6.17 -9.87
N ASP A 392 -17.71 5.45 -9.13
CA ASP A 392 -17.50 4.02 -8.81
C ASP A 392 -17.37 3.11 -10.04
N ASN A 393 -17.94 3.51 -11.19
CA ASN A 393 -17.84 2.82 -12.47
C ASN A 393 -16.79 3.42 -13.42
N GLU A 394 -16.13 4.51 -13.06
CA GLU A 394 -15.11 5.18 -13.87
C GLU A 394 -13.71 4.64 -13.55
N GLY A 395 -12.84 4.58 -14.55
CA GLY A 395 -11.49 4.02 -14.42
C GLY A 395 -11.17 3.11 -15.60
N ALA A 396 -9.94 3.22 -16.11
CA ALA A 396 -9.51 2.43 -17.25
C ALA A 396 -7.99 2.22 -17.23
N ILE A 397 -7.59 0.99 -17.56
CA ILE A 397 -6.22 0.66 -17.92
C ILE A 397 -6.15 0.57 -19.44
N ASN A 398 -5.23 1.31 -20.05
CA ASN A 398 -4.96 1.25 -21.49
C ASN A 398 -3.57 0.65 -21.69
N ILE A 399 -3.49 -0.39 -22.50
CA ILE A 399 -2.26 -1.04 -22.90
C ILE A 399 -2.06 -0.76 -24.39
N ASN A 400 -0.89 -0.28 -24.76
CA ASN A 400 -0.51 -0.05 -26.16
C ASN A 400 0.75 -0.86 -26.47
N LEU A 401 0.68 -1.65 -27.54
CA LEU A 401 1.78 -2.41 -28.11
C LEU A 401 2.20 -1.74 -29.41
N GLN A 402 3.50 -1.52 -29.57
CA GLN A 402 4.07 -0.98 -30.80
C GLN A 402 5.38 -1.68 -31.12
N LYS A 403 5.48 -2.25 -32.32
CA LYS A 403 6.76 -2.74 -32.83
C LYS A 403 7.61 -1.54 -33.25
N ILE A 404 8.85 -1.47 -32.78
CA ILE A 404 9.78 -0.37 -33.08
C ILE A 404 10.78 -0.76 -34.17
N GLU A 405 11.47 0.23 -34.75
CA GLU A 405 12.27 0.07 -35.98
C GLU A 405 13.36 -1.02 -35.91
N ASN A 406 13.91 -1.25 -34.73
CA ASN A 406 14.94 -2.27 -34.52
C ASN A 406 14.39 -3.70 -34.36
N GLY A 407 13.08 -3.89 -34.48
CA GLY A 407 12.39 -5.18 -34.34
C GLY A 407 11.88 -5.49 -32.93
N ASP A 408 12.28 -4.73 -31.92
CA ASP A 408 11.82 -4.88 -30.54
C ASP A 408 10.37 -4.36 -30.36
N TRP A 409 9.83 -4.57 -29.16
CA TRP A 409 8.48 -4.18 -28.79
C TRP A 409 8.49 -3.08 -27.73
N SER A 410 7.77 -2.00 -27.98
CA SER A 410 7.41 -0.99 -26.99
C SER A 410 6.05 -1.35 -26.39
N ILE A 411 6.03 -1.56 -25.07
CA ILE A 411 4.79 -1.79 -24.30
C ILE A 411 4.56 -0.57 -23.43
N THR A 412 3.36 -0.03 -23.49
CA THR A 412 2.91 1.07 -22.66
C THR A 412 1.68 0.66 -21.89
N ILE A 413 1.70 0.80 -20.57
CA ILE A 413 0.56 0.59 -19.68
C ILE A 413 0.24 1.95 -19.05
N SER A 414 -1.00 2.41 -19.19
CA SER A 414 -1.44 3.68 -18.61
C SER A 414 -2.75 3.55 -17.86
N ASP A 415 -2.81 4.12 -16.66
CA ASP A 415 -4.01 4.31 -15.87
C ASP A 415 -4.49 5.77 -15.93
N ASN A 416 -5.74 5.98 -15.53
CA ASN A 416 -6.31 7.30 -15.24
C ASN A 416 -6.55 7.51 -13.74
N GLY A 417 -5.69 6.93 -12.88
CA GLY A 417 -5.78 7.02 -11.43
C GLY A 417 -5.21 8.33 -10.90
N LEU A 418 -4.80 8.35 -9.62
CA LEU A 418 -4.35 9.57 -8.93
C LEU A 418 -3.14 10.28 -9.55
N GLY A 419 -2.24 9.55 -10.21
CA GLY A 419 -0.94 10.08 -10.62
C GLY A 419 -0.04 10.45 -9.43
N MET A 420 1.17 10.95 -9.70
CA MET A 420 2.20 11.20 -8.69
C MET A 420 2.71 12.63 -8.76
N SER A 421 3.09 13.20 -7.61
CA SER A 421 3.87 14.43 -7.56
C SER A 421 5.34 14.15 -7.93
N ARG A 422 6.12 15.21 -8.14
CA ARG A 422 7.57 15.08 -8.34
C ARG A 422 8.23 14.37 -7.15
N TYR A 423 7.84 14.72 -5.92
CA TYR A 423 8.36 14.12 -4.69
C TYR A 423 8.09 12.62 -4.65
N VAL A 424 6.86 12.19 -4.91
CA VAL A 424 6.53 10.75 -4.98
C VAL A 424 7.36 10.06 -6.06
N LEU A 425 7.55 10.71 -7.21
CA LEU A 425 8.34 10.15 -8.31
C LEU A 425 9.84 10.02 -8.00
N SER A 426 10.46 10.98 -7.30
CA SER A 426 11.90 11.00 -7.02
C SER A 426 12.31 10.35 -5.70
N ASP A 427 11.46 10.41 -4.68
CA ASP A 427 11.84 10.08 -3.30
C ASP A 427 11.05 8.89 -2.74
N ILE A 428 9.89 8.56 -3.31
CA ILE A 428 9.09 7.40 -2.85
C ILE A 428 9.20 6.24 -3.84
N LEU A 429 8.94 6.47 -5.13
CA LEU A 429 9.02 5.42 -6.16
C LEU A 429 10.44 4.85 -6.33
N LEU A 430 11.46 5.70 -6.11
CA LEU A 430 12.87 5.33 -6.22
C LEU A 430 13.47 4.78 -4.93
N ASP A 431 12.74 4.85 -3.81
CA ASP A 431 13.17 4.29 -2.53
C ASP A 431 12.75 2.82 -2.45
N PHE A 432 13.70 1.93 -2.73
CA PHE A 432 13.45 0.50 -2.85
C PHE A 432 12.95 -0.08 -1.53
N GLY A 433 11.71 -0.57 -1.52
CA GLY A 433 11.07 -1.10 -0.30
C GLY A 433 10.13 -0.11 0.39
N LYS A 434 10.00 1.12 -0.11
CA LYS A 434 9.05 2.11 0.38
C LYS A 434 7.80 2.15 -0.51
N SER A 435 6.62 2.12 0.10
CA SER A 435 5.34 2.29 -0.59
C SER A 435 4.62 3.52 -0.05
N LEU A 436 4.15 4.40 -0.94
CA LEU A 436 3.37 5.59 -0.57
C LEU A 436 2.15 5.19 0.25
N TRP A 437 1.46 4.10 -0.13
CA TRP A 437 0.23 3.64 0.51
C TRP A 437 0.40 3.22 1.97
N SER A 438 1.63 2.95 2.41
CA SER A 438 1.94 2.45 3.76
C SER A 438 2.71 3.45 4.63
N CYS A 439 3.12 4.61 4.08
CA CYS A 439 3.85 5.61 4.85
C CYS A 439 2.98 6.82 5.20
N ASP A 440 3.38 7.54 6.24
CA ASP A 440 2.72 8.76 6.71
C ASP A 440 2.57 9.83 5.60
N ASP A 441 3.42 9.77 4.57
CA ASP A 441 3.43 10.71 3.44
C ASP A 441 2.11 10.72 2.65
N VAL A 442 1.33 9.63 2.71
CA VAL A 442 0.02 9.53 2.04
C VAL A 442 -0.96 10.60 2.52
N ARG A 443 -0.87 11.06 3.77
CA ARG A 443 -1.76 12.11 4.32
C ARG A 443 -1.49 13.48 3.69
N TYR A 444 -0.27 13.71 3.23
CA TYR A 444 0.11 14.96 2.57
C TYR A 444 -0.11 14.87 1.06
N GLU A 445 0.18 13.72 0.47
CA GLU A 445 0.01 13.49 -0.97
C GLU A 445 -1.46 13.23 -1.35
N HIS A 446 -2.24 12.60 -0.48
CA HIS A 446 -3.64 12.28 -0.72
C HIS A 446 -4.48 12.46 0.56
N PRO A 447 -4.71 13.72 1.01
CA PRO A 447 -5.57 13.99 2.15
C PRO A 447 -6.94 13.34 1.98
N LYS A 448 -7.53 12.87 3.07
CA LYS A 448 -8.79 12.12 3.16
C LYS A 448 -8.72 10.66 2.71
N LEU A 449 -7.63 10.19 2.12
CA LEU A 449 -7.61 8.83 1.56
C LEU A 449 -7.66 7.79 2.67
N SER A 450 -6.90 7.99 3.75
CA SER A 450 -6.79 7.02 4.83
C SER A 450 -8.15 6.74 5.47
N GLN A 451 -8.93 7.79 5.74
CA GLN A 451 -10.28 7.65 6.33
C GLN A 451 -11.31 6.92 5.43
N THR A 452 -11.02 6.64 4.16
CA THR A 452 -11.96 5.96 3.24
C THR A 452 -11.97 4.44 3.37
N GLY A 453 -11.07 3.88 4.19
CA GLY A 453 -10.81 2.44 4.26
C GLY A 453 -10.14 1.90 3.00
N PHE A 454 -9.49 2.76 2.21
CA PHE A 454 -8.68 2.33 1.07
C PHE A 454 -7.55 1.41 1.55
N SER A 455 -7.36 0.32 0.82
CA SER A 455 -6.27 -0.62 1.04
C SER A 455 -5.66 -0.92 -0.32
N SER A 456 -4.36 -0.71 -0.47
CA SER A 456 -3.63 -1.04 -1.69
C SER A 456 -3.46 -2.57 -1.84
N ILE A 457 -3.23 -3.02 -3.07
CA ILE A 457 -2.77 -4.37 -3.38
C ILE A 457 -1.26 -4.45 -3.08
N GLY A 458 -0.50 -3.42 -3.46
CA GLY A 458 0.94 -3.31 -3.21
C GLY A 458 1.28 -2.84 -1.80
N GLN A 459 2.04 -3.65 -1.05
CA GLN A 459 2.47 -3.33 0.32
C GLN A 459 3.99 -3.10 0.45
N PHE A 460 4.80 -3.84 -0.32
CA PHE A 460 6.26 -3.92 -0.09
C PHE A 460 7.10 -2.86 -0.81
N GLY A 461 6.53 -2.02 -1.68
CA GLY A 461 7.32 -0.99 -2.39
C GLY A 461 8.33 -1.51 -3.42
N ILE A 462 8.23 -2.77 -3.85
CA ILE A 462 9.15 -3.39 -4.82
C ILE A 462 8.52 -3.65 -6.20
N GLY A 463 7.19 -3.56 -6.30
CA GLY A 463 6.44 -3.98 -7.49
C GLY A 463 6.85 -3.26 -8.78
N PHE A 464 7.15 -1.96 -8.71
CA PHE A 464 7.64 -1.19 -9.86
C PHE A 464 8.91 -1.79 -10.48
N TYR A 465 9.86 -2.23 -9.65
CA TYR A 465 11.16 -2.73 -10.11
C TYR A 465 11.08 -4.07 -10.86
N SER A 466 9.95 -4.78 -10.79
CA SER A 466 9.71 -5.99 -11.58
C SER A 466 9.72 -5.72 -13.09
N VAL A 467 9.48 -4.48 -13.53
CA VAL A 467 9.60 -4.08 -14.95
C VAL A 467 11.02 -4.28 -15.49
N PHE A 468 12.04 -4.23 -14.63
CA PHE A 468 13.43 -4.47 -15.03
C PHE A 468 13.74 -5.96 -15.29
N MET A 469 12.80 -6.86 -15.01
CA MET A 469 12.84 -8.25 -15.52
C MET A 469 12.48 -8.33 -17.02
N LEU A 470 11.78 -7.32 -17.54
CA LEU A 470 11.31 -7.25 -18.92
C LEU A 470 12.17 -6.32 -19.79
N SER A 471 12.73 -5.26 -19.20
CA SER A 471 13.38 -4.20 -19.97
C SER A 471 14.45 -3.46 -19.19
N ASN A 472 15.51 -3.03 -19.89
CA ASN A 472 16.43 -2.02 -19.39
C ASN A 472 16.00 -0.59 -19.77
N LYS A 473 15.03 -0.39 -20.66
CA LYS A 473 14.62 0.95 -21.07
C LYS A 473 13.20 1.21 -20.57
N VAL A 474 13.07 2.02 -19.52
CA VAL A 474 11.80 2.28 -18.84
C VAL A 474 11.57 3.78 -18.72
N SER A 475 10.34 4.23 -18.99
CA SER A 475 9.92 5.61 -18.83
C SER A 475 8.60 5.66 -18.06
N VAL A 476 8.51 6.53 -17.05
CA VAL A 476 7.29 6.78 -16.27
C VAL A 476 6.89 8.23 -16.50
N ILE A 477 5.73 8.44 -17.11
CA ILE A 477 5.11 9.75 -17.25
C ILE A 477 3.92 9.80 -16.31
N THR A 478 3.78 10.85 -15.52
CA THR A 478 2.70 10.96 -14.56
C THR A 478 2.13 12.37 -14.52
N ASN A 479 0.84 12.48 -14.26
CA ASN A 479 0.15 13.73 -13.99
C ASN A 479 -0.79 13.54 -12.80
N ARG A 480 -0.52 14.23 -11.69
CA ARG A 480 -1.30 14.10 -10.46
C ARG A 480 -2.66 14.75 -10.63
N TYR A 481 -3.71 14.10 -10.10
CA TYR A 481 -5.04 14.69 -9.97
C TYR A 481 -4.94 15.97 -9.13
N ARG A 482 -5.54 17.06 -9.62
CA ARG A 482 -5.66 18.33 -8.91
C ARG A 482 -7.08 18.87 -9.02
N SER A 483 -7.55 19.50 -7.95
CA SER A 483 -8.76 20.32 -7.99
C SER A 483 -8.54 21.53 -8.91
N LYS A 484 -9.62 22.09 -9.47
CA LYS A 484 -9.62 23.16 -10.50
C LYS A 484 -8.88 24.45 -10.11
N THR A 485 -8.41 24.61 -8.87
CA THR A 485 -7.82 25.84 -8.32
C THR A 485 -6.29 25.91 -8.35
N ASP A 486 -5.59 24.93 -8.95
CA ASP A 486 -4.13 24.82 -8.90
C ASP A 486 -3.52 24.79 -10.32
N GLU A 487 -3.18 25.98 -10.88
CA GLU A 487 -2.96 26.24 -12.32
C GLU A 487 -1.52 26.02 -12.87
N SER A 488 -0.59 25.40 -12.12
CA SER A 488 0.74 25.08 -12.66
C SER A 488 0.83 23.64 -13.17
N GLY A 489 1.24 23.44 -14.44
CA GLY A 489 1.35 22.12 -15.08
C GLY A 489 2.40 21.22 -14.41
N THR A 490 2.05 19.95 -14.13
CA THR A 490 2.88 19.03 -13.31
C THR A 490 3.18 17.69 -13.95
N HIS A 491 3.24 17.64 -15.28
CA HIS A 491 3.71 16.43 -15.93
C HIS A 491 5.19 16.21 -15.63
N TRP A 492 5.53 15.02 -15.18
CA TRP A 492 6.91 14.61 -14.96
C TRP A 492 7.19 13.33 -15.73
N LYS A 493 8.36 13.25 -16.35
CA LYS A 493 8.86 12.06 -17.04
C LYS A 493 10.14 11.58 -16.38
N LEU A 494 10.09 10.45 -15.68
CA LEU A 494 11.26 9.75 -15.15
C LEU A 494 11.74 8.72 -16.18
N THR A 495 13.00 8.79 -16.58
CA THR A 495 13.57 7.91 -17.61
C THR A 495 14.75 7.10 -17.06
N PHE A 496 14.71 5.79 -17.29
CA PHE A 496 15.80 4.84 -17.12
C PHE A 496 16.31 4.44 -18.51
N PRO A 497 17.45 5.00 -18.97
CA PRO A 497 17.96 4.73 -20.31
C PRO A 497 18.53 3.32 -20.46
N ASN A 498 19.13 2.78 -19.39
CA ASN A 498 19.84 1.50 -19.39
C ASN A 498 19.74 0.76 -18.04
N GLY A 499 18.51 0.63 -17.58
CA GLY A 499 18.11 -0.13 -16.41
C GLY A 499 18.61 0.55 -15.14
N LEU A 500 19.03 -0.26 -14.20
CA LEU A 500 19.56 0.19 -12.91
C LEU A 500 21.07 0.45 -12.96
N ASN A 501 21.72 0.21 -14.11
CA ASN A 501 23.17 0.39 -14.27
C ASN A 501 23.56 1.85 -14.55
N GLU A 502 22.62 2.67 -15.02
CA GLU A 502 22.81 4.10 -15.25
C GLU A 502 21.85 4.91 -14.35
N ARG A 503 22.25 6.15 -14.05
CA ARG A 503 21.42 7.03 -13.21
C ARG A 503 20.15 7.43 -13.97
N PRO A 504 18.96 7.30 -13.38
CA PRO A 504 17.75 7.84 -13.98
C PRO A 504 17.75 9.37 -13.92
N PHE A 505 16.92 9.98 -14.77
CA PHE A 505 16.74 11.44 -14.81
C PHE A 505 15.27 11.81 -14.99
N ILE A 506 14.90 13.00 -14.52
CA ILE A 506 13.56 13.56 -14.69
C ILE A 506 13.59 14.68 -15.73
N SER A 507 12.70 14.61 -16.71
CA SER A 507 12.46 15.63 -17.73
C SER A 507 10.96 15.98 -17.81
N GLN A 508 10.63 16.93 -18.69
CA GLN A 508 9.25 17.18 -19.11
C GLN A 508 8.88 16.22 -20.26
N PRO A 509 7.64 15.68 -20.31
CA PRO A 509 7.17 14.93 -21.47
C PRO A 509 6.89 15.87 -22.65
N THR A 510 7.00 15.33 -23.87
CA THR A 510 6.56 16.04 -25.08
C THR A 510 5.04 16.22 -25.10
N GLU A 511 4.51 17.10 -25.96
CA GLU A 511 3.05 17.33 -26.05
C GLU A 511 2.26 16.05 -26.33
N ASP A 512 2.77 15.17 -27.19
CA ASP A 512 2.14 13.88 -27.52
C ASP A 512 2.23 12.84 -26.39
N GLU A 513 3.19 13.01 -25.48
CA GLU A 513 3.40 12.16 -24.33
C GLU A 513 2.53 12.56 -23.13
N ARG A 514 1.97 13.77 -23.13
CA ARG A 514 1.21 14.31 -21.99
C ARG A 514 -0.09 13.56 -21.75
N ILE A 515 -0.36 13.32 -20.47
CA ILE A 515 -1.61 12.72 -20.00
C ILE A 515 -2.68 13.80 -19.92
N LYS A 516 -3.82 13.61 -20.60
CA LYS A 516 -4.85 14.66 -20.76
C LYS A 516 -5.55 15.06 -19.45
N ARG A 517 -5.83 14.09 -18.56
CA ARG A 517 -6.51 14.32 -17.28
C ARG A 517 -5.55 14.14 -16.12
N HIS A 518 -5.42 12.93 -15.62
CA HIS A 518 -4.54 12.53 -14.52
C HIS A 518 -4.26 11.03 -14.68
N GLY A 519 -3.26 10.53 -13.97
CA GLY A 519 -2.85 9.13 -13.99
C GLY A 519 -1.37 8.97 -14.32
N THR A 520 -0.97 7.73 -14.59
CA THR A 520 0.41 7.36 -14.89
C THR A 520 0.50 6.52 -16.16
N LYS A 521 1.58 6.69 -16.90
CA LYS A 521 1.95 5.93 -18.10
C LYS A 521 3.34 5.37 -17.89
N VAL A 522 3.45 4.04 -17.87
CA VAL A 522 4.73 3.32 -17.83
C VAL A 522 4.98 2.71 -19.20
N SER A 523 6.07 3.11 -19.85
CA SER A 523 6.49 2.62 -21.16
C SER A 523 7.84 1.92 -21.04
N PHE A 524 7.99 0.76 -21.67
CA PHE A 524 9.25 0.01 -21.67
C PHE A 524 9.46 -0.78 -22.96
N THR A 525 10.72 -1.09 -23.28
CA THR A 525 11.11 -1.82 -24.50
C THR A 525 11.56 -3.24 -24.19
N ILE A 526 10.92 -4.24 -24.79
CA ILE A 526 11.25 -5.66 -24.64
C ILE A 526 11.71 -6.22 -25.99
N ASP A 527 12.77 -7.03 -25.98
CA ASP A 527 13.25 -7.69 -27.19
C ASP A 527 12.22 -8.70 -27.73
N ASP A 528 12.22 -8.93 -29.04
CA ASP A 528 11.22 -9.80 -29.68
C ASP A 528 11.22 -11.22 -29.10
N GLU A 529 12.39 -11.83 -28.85
CA GLU A 529 12.48 -13.17 -28.27
C GLU A 529 11.81 -13.24 -26.88
N SER A 530 12.09 -12.26 -26.03
CA SER A 530 11.47 -12.11 -24.71
C SER A 530 9.97 -11.85 -24.80
N PHE A 531 9.52 -11.05 -25.76
CA PHE A 531 8.11 -10.78 -26.01
C PHE A 531 7.36 -12.03 -26.47
N GLN A 532 7.89 -12.77 -27.43
CA GLN A 532 7.29 -14.03 -27.86
C GLN A 532 7.21 -15.05 -26.71
N LYS A 533 8.24 -15.13 -25.85
CA LYS A 533 8.19 -15.96 -24.62
C LYS A 533 7.14 -15.49 -23.62
N LEU A 534 6.81 -14.19 -23.59
CA LEU A 534 5.74 -13.65 -22.74
C LEU A 534 4.36 -14.08 -23.25
N LEU A 535 4.20 -14.21 -24.58
CA LEU A 535 2.99 -14.72 -25.22
C LEU A 535 2.85 -16.26 -25.13
N ILE A 536 3.96 -16.98 -24.99
CA ILE A 536 4.01 -18.44 -24.97
C ILE A 536 4.47 -18.91 -23.58
N VAL A 537 3.54 -19.05 -22.63
CA VAL A 537 3.85 -19.62 -21.30
C VAL A 537 4.04 -21.14 -21.45
N LYS A 538 5.26 -21.53 -21.84
CA LYS A 538 5.74 -22.89 -22.22
C LYS A 538 4.86 -24.09 -21.83
N LYS A 539 4.71 -24.98 -22.83
CA LYS A 539 4.57 -26.45 -22.74
C LYS A 539 5.94 -27.09 -22.47
N LYS A 540 6.00 -28.06 -21.56
CA LYS A 540 7.04 -29.10 -21.57
C LYS A 540 6.38 -30.45 -21.27
N GLN A 541 6.35 -31.35 -22.24
CA GLN A 541 6.15 -32.78 -21.97
C GLN A 541 7.50 -33.50 -22.11
N LYS A 542 7.78 -34.37 -21.14
CA LYS A 542 8.27 -35.77 -21.20
C LYS A 542 9.21 -36.01 -20.01
N TYR A 543 8.68 -36.70 -19.00
CA TYR A 543 9.32 -37.15 -17.75
C TYR A 543 9.51 -36.09 -16.65
N ASN A 544 8.61 -36.21 -15.67
CA ASN A 544 8.59 -35.73 -14.28
C ASN A 544 8.83 -34.23 -13.99
N PHE A 545 7.78 -33.65 -13.41
CA PHE A 545 7.63 -32.30 -12.81
C PHE A 545 7.47 -31.15 -13.82
N ILE A 546 6.23 -30.71 -13.93
CA ILE A 546 5.79 -29.57 -14.74
C ILE A 546 5.07 -28.59 -13.80
N GLU A 547 5.52 -27.34 -13.78
CA GLU A 547 4.74 -26.19 -13.32
C GLU A 547 3.90 -25.64 -14.49
N ASP A 548 2.67 -25.22 -14.21
CA ASP A 548 1.63 -24.63 -15.08
C ASP A 548 2.05 -24.30 -16.53
N ILE A 549 1.59 -25.14 -17.47
CA ILE A 549 1.78 -24.98 -18.91
C ILE A 549 0.56 -24.27 -19.52
N PHE A 550 0.80 -23.16 -20.23
CA PHE A 550 -0.22 -22.38 -20.95
C PHE A 550 0.20 -22.10 -22.39
N GLU A 551 -0.39 -22.81 -23.36
CA GLU A 551 -0.35 -22.37 -24.76
C GLU A 551 -1.36 -21.21 -24.93
N ILE A 552 -0.99 -20.00 -24.47
CA ILE A 552 -1.87 -18.80 -24.49
C ILE A 552 -2.18 -18.35 -25.93
N ALA A 553 -1.38 -18.78 -26.90
CA ALA A 553 -1.47 -18.38 -28.30
C ALA A 553 -1.64 -19.60 -29.24
N PRO A 554 -2.28 -19.44 -30.41
CA PRO A 554 -2.33 -20.47 -31.46
C PRO A 554 -0.92 -20.95 -31.88
N SER A 555 -0.80 -22.09 -32.56
CA SER A 555 0.45 -22.41 -33.28
C SER A 555 0.73 -21.29 -34.29
N PRO A 556 1.98 -20.83 -34.48
CA PRO A 556 2.30 -19.94 -35.59
C PRO A 556 1.88 -20.66 -36.88
N LEU A 557 0.90 -20.09 -37.58
CA LEU A 557 0.50 -20.51 -38.92
C LEU A 557 1.20 -19.58 -39.93
N ASP A 558 1.42 -20.14 -41.11
CA ASP A 558 2.28 -19.67 -42.20
C ASP A 558 2.20 -18.16 -42.56
N GLU A 559 3.29 -17.73 -43.22
CA GLU A 559 3.66 -16.38 -43.65
C GLU A 559 2.55 -15.60 -44.41
N ASP A 560 1.74 -14.82 -43.69
CA ASP A 560 0.95 -13.69 -44.22
C ASP A 560 0.84 -12.59 -43.13
N ASP A 561 1.15 -11.33 -43.47
CA ASP A 561 1.29 -10.22 -42.49
C ASP A 561 0.02 -9.97 -41.63
N GLU A 562 -1.19 -10.14 -42.18
CA GLU A 562 -2.46 -9.98 -41.44
C GLU A 562 -2.69 -11.10 -40.38
N SER A 563 -2.11 -12.29 -40.58
CA SER A 563 -2.29 -13.42 -39.66
C SER A 563 -1.45 -13.24 -38.38
N ASN A 564 -0.27 -12.63 -38.52
CA ASN A 564 0.66 -12.37 -37.42
C ASN A 564 0.18 -11.23 -36.50
N GLU A 565 -0.47 -10.20 -37.06
CA GLU A 565 -1.00 -9.09 -36.25
C GLU A 565 -2.13 -9.54 -35.31
N LYS A 566 -3.08 -10.32 -35.83
CA LYS A 566 -4.14 -10.94 -35.02
C LYS A 566 -3.56 -11.90 -33.98
N TYR A 567 -2.47 -12.59 -34.30
CA TYR A 567 -1.79 -13.49 -33.39
C TYR A 567 -1.26 -12.75 -32.16
N ILE A 568 -0.51 -11.67 -32.35
CA ILE A 568 0.07 -10.87 -31.26
C ILE A 568 -1.02 -10.24 -30.39
N HIS A 569 -2.02 -9.62 -31.02
CA HIS A 569 -3.13 -9.00 -30.30
C HIS A 569 -3.89 -10.04 -29.45
N LYS A 570 -4.21 -11.20 -30.03
CA LYS A 570 -4.92 -12.29 -29.34
C LYS A 570 -4.07 -12.91 -28.22
N GLY A 571 -2.79 -13.18 -28.47
CA GLY A 571 -1.88 -13.74 -27.48
C GLY A 571 -1.73 -12.84 -26.25
N PHE A 572 -1.54 -11.53 -26.47
CA PHE A 572 -1.40 -10.58 -25.37
C PHE A 572 -2.74 -10.36 -24.64
N SER A 573 -3.86 -10.30 -25.38
CA SER A 573 -5.21 -10.25 -24.80
C SER A 573 -5.46 -11.44 -23.86
N ASN A 574 -5.15 -12.65 -24.32
CA ASN A 574 -5.28 -13.87 -23.52
C ASN A 574 -4.36 -13.86 -22.30
N LEU A 575 -3.12 -13.35 -22.42
CA LEU A 575 -2.22 -13.17 -21.29
C LEU A 575 -2.82 -12.25 -20.23
N ILE A 576 -3.36 -11.09 -20.61
CA ILE A 576 -3.97 -10.16 -19.67
C ILE A 576 -5.21 -10.76 -19.01
N LYS A 577 -6.08 -11.42 -19.78
CA LYS A 577 -7.24 -12.17 -19.27
C LYS A 577 -6.81 -13.24 -18.26
N TRP A 578 -5.70 -13.92 -18.50
CA TRP A 578 -5.15 -14.94 -17.61
C TRP A 578 -4.56 -14.36 -16.32
N ILE A 579 -3.88 -13.20 -16.40
CA ILE A 579 -3.35 -12.52 -15.21
C ILE A 579 -4.49 -11.93 -14.38
N PHE A 580 -5.51 -11.34 -15.02
CA PHE A 580 -6.63 -10.64 -14.38
C PHE A 580 -8.01 -11.24 -14.71
N PRO A 581 -8.26 -12.51 -14.32
CA PRO A 581 -9.47 -13.23 -14.74
C PRO A 581 -10.77 -12.63 -14.19
N SER A 582 -10.71 -11.87 -13.10
CA SER A 582 -11.87 -11.24 -12.45
C SER A 582 -11.68 -9.73 -12.24
N CYS A 583 -11.11 -9.04 -13.23
CA CYS A 583 -10.80 -7.61 -13.13
C CYS A 583 -12.05 -6.75 -12.86
N GLU A 584 -11.91 -5.75 -12.00
CA GLU A 584 -12.97 -4.79 -11.63
C GLU A 584 -12.87 -3.48 -12.43
N ILE A 585 -11.90 -3.39 -13.35
CA ILE A 585 -11.62 -2.21 -14.19
C ILE A 585 -11.54 -2.65 -15.64
N ASN A 586 -12.04 -1.80 -16.55
CA ASN A 586 -11.91 -2.01 -17.98
C ASN A 586 -10.43 -1.98 -18.40
N ILE A 587 -10.01 -2.98 -19.17
CA ILE A 587 -8.69 -3.01 -19.79
C ILE A 587 -8.84 -2.97 -21.30
N THR A 588 -8.23 -1.97 -21.92
CA THR A 588 -8.22 -1.79 -23.37
C THR A 588 -6.83 -2.07 -23.92
N LEU A 589 -6.75 -2.86 -24.98
CA LEU A 589 -5.52 -3.15 -25.71
C LEU A 589 -5.55 -2.40 -27.05
N SER A 590 -4.44 -1.75 -27.38
CA SER A 590 -4.23 -1.06 -28.65
C SER A 590 -2.99 -1.64 -29.35
N TYR A 591 -3.13 -2.01 -30.63
CA TYR A 591 -2.03 -2.48 -31.47
C TYR A 591 -2.35 -2.19 -32.94
N ASN A 592 -1.42 -1.58 -33.69
CA ASN A 592 -1.57 -1.24 -35.11
C ASN A 592 -2.91 -0.55 -35.49
N GLY A 593 -3.38 0.37 -34.64
CA GLY A 593 -4.64 1.10 -34.86
C GLY A 593 -5.91 0.35 -34.47
N ILE A 594 -5.83 -0.96 -34.18
CA ILE A 594 -6.89 -1.72 -33.53
C ILE A 594 -6.90 -1.33 -32.06
N LYS A 595 -8.07 -0.93 -31.54
CA LYS A 595 -8.29 -0.63 -30.12
C LYS A 595 -9.50 -1.42 -29.64
N GLU A 596 -9.29 -2.36 -28.73
CA GLU A 596 -10.33 -3.28 -28.25
C GLU A 596 -10.34 -3.33 -26.71
N THR A 597 -11.53 -3.27 -26.12
CA THR A 597 -11.69 -3.56 -24.69
C THR A 597 -11.65 -5.07 -24.48
N ILE A 598 -10.50 -5.57 -24.01
CA ILE A 598 -10.23 -7.00 -23.85
C ILE A 598 -10.78 -7.57 -22.53
N LEU A 599 -11.00 -6.72 -21.54
CA LEU A 599 -11.67 -7.04 -20.27
C LEU A 599 -12.62 -5.90 -19.92
N THR A 600 -13.87 -6.25 -19.63
CA THR A 600 -14.85 -5.31 -19.07
C THR A 600 -14.96 -5.53 -17.56
N ALA A 601 -15.11 -4.46 -16.79
CA ALA A 601 -15.22 -4.51 -15.34
C ALA A 601 -16.32 -5.51 -14.91
N ASP A 602 -15.94 -6.46 -14.05
CA ASP A 602 -16.82 -7.50 -13.49
C ASP A 602 -17.55 -8.39 -14.51
N ASP A 603 -17.13 -8.41 -15.77
CA ASP A 603 -17.74 -9.24 -16.81
C ASP A 603 -17.65 -10.74 -16.53
N TRP A 604 -16.66 -11.18 -15.75
CA TRP A 604 -16.49 -12.55 -15.29
C TRP A 604 -17.73 -13.09 -14.55
N LYS A 605 -18.59 -12.21 -14.01
CA LYS A 605 -19.87 -12.58 -13.39
C LYS A 605 -20.95 -12.95 -14.42
N THR A 606 -20.88 -12.43 -15.64
CA THR A 606 -21.99 -12.44 -16.62
C THR A 606 -21.65 -13.11 -17.96
N ILE A 607 -20.39 -13.17 -18.36
CA ILE A 607 -19.95 -13.86 -19.59
C ILE A 607 -20.30 -15.36 -19.56
N SER A 608 -20.33 -16.02 -20.71
CA SER A 608 -20.60 -17.46 -20.77
C SER A 608 -19.57 -18.28 -19.96
N ASP A 609 -19.97 -19.45 -19.49
CA ASP A 609 -19.05 -20.37 -18.80
C ASP A 609 -17.86 -20.75 -19.68
N GLU A 610 -18.09 -20.94 -20.99
CA GLU A 610 -17.06 -21.23 -21.98
C GLU A 610 -16.03 -20.10 -22.09
N GLU A 611 -16.48 -18.84 -22.21
CA GLU A 611 -15.56 -17.70 -22.27
C GLU A 611 -14.85 -17.49 -20.93
N LEU A 612 -15.52 -17.73 -19.79
CA LEU A 612 -14.86 -17.64 -18.49
C LEU A 612 -13.76 -18.70 -18.34
N LEU A 613 -14.05 -19.94 -18.72
CA LEU A 613 -13.11 -21.05 -18.68
C LEU A 613 -11.93 -20.83 -19.64
N SER A 614 -12.16 -20.26 -20.83
CA SER A 614 -11.09 -19.95 -21.80
C SER A 614 -10.07 -18.92 -21.26
N ARG A 615 -10.48 -18.02 -20.35
CA ARG A 615 -9.57 -17.09 -19.66
C ARG A 615 -8.61 -17.78 -18.70
N ILE A 616 -9.03 -18.91 -18.13
CA ILE A 616 -8.33 -19.56 -17.03
C ILE A 616 -7.73 -20.92 -17.37
N HIS A 617 -8.15 -21.58 -18.46
CA HIS A 617 -7.69 -22.89 -18.97
C HIS A 617 -7.87 -22.99 -20.50
N ASN A 618 -7.12 -23.87 -21.16
CA ASN A 618 -7.15 -24.09 -22.61
C ASN A 618 -7.95 -25.35 -23.05
N GLY A 619 -8.88 -25.83 -22.21
CA GLY A 619 -9.56 -27.12 -22.39
C GLY A 619 -10.89 -27.02 -23.15
N ASN A 620 -11.16 -27.99 -24.02
CA ASN A 620 -12.29 -28.02 -24.97
C ASN A 620 -13.65 -28.50 -24.39
N GLU A 621 -13.76 -28.83 -23.11
CA GLU A 621 -15.06 -29.22 -22.53
C GLU A 621 -15.63 -28.08 -21.68
N ALA A 622 -16.40 -27.20 -22.31
CA ALA A 622 -17.21 -26.20 -21.61
C ALA A 622 -18.23 -26.91 -20.72
N LYS A 623 -18.00 -26.90 -19.40
CA LYS A 623 -18.93 -27.44 -18.40
C LYS A 623 -19.58 -26.30 -17.65
N LYS A 624 -20.87 -26.45 -17.34
CA LYS A 624 -21.65 -25.45 -16.62
C LYS A 624 -21.01 -25.13 -15.26
N LEU A 625 -20.78 -23.85 -15.00
CA LEU A 625 -20.28 -23.35 -13.70
C LEU A 625 -21.45 -22.91 -12.83
N TYR A 626 -21.27 -23.04 -11.51
CA TYR A 626 -22.28 -22.70 -10.53
C TYR A 626 -21.82 -21.51 -9.69
N PRO A 627 -22.68 -20.51 -9.45
CA PRO A 627 -22.29 -19.32 -8.71
C PRO A 627 -22.11 -19.64 -7.22
N LEU A 628 -20.95 -19.31 -6.66
CA LEU A 628 -20.73 -19.18 -5.23
C LEU A 628 -21.16 -17.76 -4.82
N LYS A 629 -22.10 -17.63 -3.89
CA LYS A 629 -22.67 -16.34 -3.48
C LYS A 629 -22.37 -16.00 -2.03
N TYR A 630 -22.03 -14.74 -1.78
CA TYR A 630 -21.86 -14.19 -0.44
C TYR A 630 -22.60 -12.85 -0.35
N ASN A 631 -23.52 -12.71 0.62
CA ASN A 631 -24.38 -11.53 0.76
C ASN A 631 -25.13 -11.13 -0.53
N GLY A 632 -25.54 -12.11 -1.33
CA GLY A 632 -26.25 -11.89 -2.60
C GLY A 632 -25.35 -11.63 -3.81
N GLU A 633 -24.07 -11.33 -3.61
CA GLU A 633 -23.10 -11.10 -4.67
C GLU A 633 -22.45 -12.41 -5.14
N VAL A 634 -22.21 -12.53 -6.46
CA VAL A 634 -21.44 -13.63 -7.03
C VAL A 634 -19.96 -13.40 -6.73
N VAL A 635 -19.40 -14.25 -5.87
CA VAL A 635 -18.00 -14.22 -5.46
C VAL A 635 -17.15 -15.31 -6.11
N GLY A 636 -17.79 -16.30 -6.72
CA GLY A 636 -17.13 -17.29 -7.56
C GLY A 636 -18.09 -17.93 -8.55
N ARG A 637 -17.55 -18.55 -9.59
CA ARG A 637 -18.25 -19.41 -10.54
C ARG A 637 -17.44 -20.68 -10.66
N LEU A 638 -17.91 -21.74 -10.01
CA LEU A 638 -17.13 -22.94 -9.73
C LEU A 638 -17.89 -24.21 -10.13
N ARG A 639 -17.15 -25.25 -10.46
CA ARG A 639 -17.66 -26.60 -10.69
C ARG A 639 -16.73 -27.62 -10.05
N ILE A 640 -17.30 -28.72 -9.52
CA ILE A 640 -16.52 -29.87 -9.07
C ILE A 640 -15.99 -30.69 -10.25
N VAL A 641 -14.75 -31.16 -10.15
CA VAL A 641 -14.09 -32.02 -11.13
C VAL A 641 -13.31 -33.14 -10.44
N GLU A 642 -13.03 -34.22 -11.18
CA GLU A 642 -12.34 -35.40 -10.66
C GLU A 642 -10.85 -35.14 -10.38
N ALA A 643 -10.36 -35.72 -9.28
CA ALA A 643 -8.95 -35.72 -8.93
C ALA A 643 -8.46 -37.18 -8.81
N PRO A 644 -7.92 -37.80 -9.87
CA PRO A 644 -7.44 -39.19 -9.79
C PRO A 644 -6.32 -39.42 -8.76
N TYR A 645 -6.06 -40.66 -8.36
CA TYR A 645 -5.32 -40.95 -7.13
C TYR A 645 -3.80 -40.69 -7.09
N TYR A 646 -3.12 -40.39 -8.21
CA TYR A 646 -1.65 -40.57 -8.25
C TYR A 646 -0.77 -39.43 -8.81
N TYR A 647 -1.30 -38.39 -9.47
CA TYR A 647 -0.46 -37.33 -10.09
C TYR A 647 -1.14 -35.95 -10.08
N VAL A 648 -0.84 -35.09 -9.09
CA VAL A 648 -1.54 -33.80 -8.83
C VAL A 648 -1.18 -32.68 -9.83
N THR A 649 -0.06 -32.78 -10.56
CA THR A 649 0.51 -31.65 -11.32
C THR A 649 -0.07 -31.39 -12.72
N GLU A 650 -0.99 -32.21 -13.22
CA GLU A 650 -1.52 -32.09 -14.61
C GLU A 650 -3.00 -31.66 -14.70
N ARG A 651 -3.60 -31.09 -13.64
CA ARG A 651 -5.07 -31.14 -13.47
C ARG A 651 -5.80 -29.80 -13.51
N PRO A 652 -7.10 -29.79 -13.89
CA PRO A 652 -7.92 -28.59 -13.80
C PRO A 652 -8.01 -28.15 -12.33
N SER A 653 -7.69 -26.88 -12.10
CA SER A 653 -7.78 -26.22 -10.81
C SER A 653 -8.65 -24.97 -10.94
N ALA A 654 -9.42 -24.63 -9.91
CA ALA A 654 -10.08 -23.33 -9.89
C ALA A 654 -9.04 -22.25 -9.57
N VAL A 655 -9.17 -21.10 -10.21
CA VAL A 655 -8.32 -19.95 -9.96
C VAL A 655 -8.86 -19.16 -8.78
N VAL A 656 -8.01 -18.93 -7.79
CA VAL A 656 -8.28 -17.94 -6.75
C VAL A 656 -7.75 -16.60 -7.23
N SER A 657 -8.60 -15.58 -7.24
CA SER A 657 -8.20 -14.22 -7.57
C SER A 657 -8.30 -13.29 -6.36
N PHE A 658 -7.36 -12.36 -6.23
CA PHE A 658 -7.39 -11.32 -5.21
C PHE A 658 -7.29 -9.95 -5.90
N LYS A 659 -8.29 -9.09 -5.64
CA LYS A 659 -8.42 -7.76 -6.28
C LYS A 659 -8.20 -7.82 -7.81
N GLY A 660 -8.86 -8.80 -8.44
CA GLY A 660 -8.86 -9.02 -9.88
C GLY A 660 -7.72 -9.90 -10.42
N ALA A 661 -6.56 -9.95 -9.76
CA ALA A 661 -5.41 -10.70 -10.24
C ALA A 661 -5.43 -12.16 -9.76
N ARG A 662 -4.91 -13.09 -10.57
CA ARG A 662 -4.64 -14.48 -10.20
C ARG A 662 -3.68 -14.52 -9.00
N ALA A 663 -4.11 -15.18 -7.94
CA ALA A 663 -3.44 -15.16 -6.64
C ALA A 663 -3.41 -16.52 -5.93
N GLY A 664 -3.99 -17.58 -6.49
CA GLY A 664 -3.93 -18.93 -5.91
C GLY A 664 -4.68 -19.95 -6.77
N GLN A 665 -4.70 -21.20 -6.34
CA GLN A 665 -5.38 -22.31 -7.03
C GLN A 665 -6.03 -23.28 -6.05
N ILE A 666 -7.13 -23.91 -6.48
CA ILE A 666 -7.83 -24.96 -5.73
C ILE A 666 -7.99 -26.19 -6.62
N TYR A 667 -7.36 -27.29 -6.24
CA TYR A 667 -7.42 -28.54 -6.97
C TYR A 667 -8.74 -29.29 -6.72
N GLY A 668 -9.23 -29.98 -7.74
CA GLY A 668 -10.51 -30.70 -7.71
C GLY A 668 -11.73 -29.80 -7.93
N LEU A 669 -11.50 -28.53 -8.27
CA LEU A 669 -12.49 -27.58 -8.77
C LEU A 669 -12.05 -27.01 -10.12
N GLN A 670 -12.99 -26.44 -10.86
CA GLN A 670 -12.74 -25.65 -12.06
C GLN A 670 -13.54 -24.35 -11.99
N GLY A 671 -13.01 -23.25 -12.53
CA GLY A 671 -13.65 -21.94 -12.52
C GLY A 671 -12.83 -20.89 -11.77
N ILE A 672 -13.48 -19.81 -11.31
CA ILE A 672 -12.84 -18.71 -10.57
C ILE A 672 -13.55 -18.51 -9.23
N CYS A 673 -12.77 -18.21 -8.20
CA CYS A 673 -13.25 -17.73 -6.92
C CYS A 673 -12.44 -16.51 -6.48
N ARG A 674 -13.11 -15.45 -6.04
CA ARG A 674 -12.42 -14.33 -5.41
C ARG A 674 -11.98 -14.71 -4.00
N SER A 675 -10.93 -14.06 -3.52
CA SER A 675 -10.54 -14.10 -2.12
C SER A 675 -10.81 -12.76 -1.45
N ILE A 676 -11.18 -12.79 -0.17
CA ILE A 676 -11.35 -11.59 0.67
C ILE A 676 -9.98 -11.08 1.13
N SER A 677 -9.02 -11.97 1.35
CA SER A 677 -7.67 -11.66 1.83
C SER A 677 -6.60 -12.24 0.88
N ASN A 678 -5.38 -11.74 0.98
CA ASN A 678 -4.24 -12.37 0.35
C ASN A 678 -3.21 -12.71 1.42
N ASN A 679 -2.30 -13.61 1.09
CA ASN A 679 -1.20 -13.95 1.98
C ASN A 679 -0.19 -12.79 2.11
N GLU A 680 0.62 -12.81 3.17
CA GLU A 680 1.69 -11.84 3.42
C GLU A 680 2.94 -12.10 2.54
N LYS A 681 2.88 -13.03 1.58
CA LYS A 681 4.04 -13.32 0.72
C LYS A 681 4.17 -12.25 -0.35
N ALA A 682 5.39 -11.82 -0.65
CA ALA A 682 5.65 -10.83 -1.70
C ALA A 682 5.23 -11.31 -3.11
N GLU A 683 5.27 -12.62 -3.38
CA GLU A 683 4.81 -13.22 -4.65
C GLU A 683 3.29 -13.16 -4.85
N ARG A 684 2.52 -13.13 -3.75
CA ARG A 684 1.05 -13.00 -3.73
C ARG A 684 0.32 -14.11 -4.53
N ASN A 685 0.75 -15.36 -4.36
CA ASN A 685 0.31 -16.53 -5.14
C ASN A 685 -0.33 -17.68 -4.33
N ASP A 686 -0.63 -17.51 -3.03
CA ASP A 686 -1.37 -18.51 -2.24
C ASP A 686 -2.61 -17.93 -1.51
N ALA A 687 -3.38 -17.09 -2.18
CA ALA A 687 -4.69 -16.65 -1.71
C ALA A 687 -5.66 -17.84 -1.58
N LEU A 688 -6.55 -17.77 -0.57
CA LEU A 688 -7.54 -18.79 -0.26
C LEU A 688 -8.94 -18.18 -0.17
N PRO A 689 -9.98 -18.80 -0.77
CA PRO A 689 -11.35 -18.28 -0.65
C PRO A 689 -11.89 -18.51 0.77
N ASP A 690 -11.84 -17.45 1.59
CA ASP A 690 -12.25 -17.50 3.00
C ASP A 690 -13.72 -17.08 3.18
N TYR A 691 -14.62 -17.75 2.47
CA TYR A 691 -16.07 -17.49 2.58
C TYR A 691 -16.73 -18.38 3.63
N PRO A 692 -17.79 -17.90 4.31
CA PRO A 692 -18.53 -18.71 5.27
C PRO A 692 -19.05 -20.02 4.69
N MET A 693 -19.15 -21.03 5.56
CA MET A 693 -19.62 -22.37 5.22
C MET A 693 -20.94 -22.37 4.44
N GLU A 694 -21.90 -21.53 4.81
CA GLU A 694 -23.23 -21.45 4.18
C GLU A 694 -23.15 -21.13 2.67
N CYS A 695 -22.14 -20.38 2.22
CA CYS A 695 -21.90 -20.13 0.81
C CYS A 695 -21.59 -21.43 0.05
N TRP A 696 -20.74 -22.28 0.64
CA TRP A 696 -20.34 -23.56 0.06
C TRP A 696 -21.49 -24.58 0.09
N LYS A 697 -22.33 -24.57 1.13
CA LYS A 697 -23.54 -25.40 1.20
C LYS A 697 -24.53 -25.06 0.08
N ASP A 698 -24.86 -23.79 -0.07
CA ASP A 698 -25.77 -23.31 -1.14
C ASP A 698 -25.24 -23.68 -2.53
N TRP A 699 -23.94 -23.48 -2.76
CA TRP A 699 -23.28 -23.88 -4.01
C TRP A 699 -23.38 -25.39 -4.28
N ALA A 700 -23.09 -26.23 -3.29
CA ALA A 700 -23.20 -27.69 -3.42
C ALA A 700 -24.65 -28.13 -3.70
N TYR A 701 -25.61 -27.58 -2.96
CA TYR A 701 -27.03 -27.85 -3.12
C TYR A 701 -27.52 -27.51 -4.55
N GLN A 702 -27.10 -26.37 -5.09
CA GLN A 702 -27.45 -25.96 -6.46
C GLN A 702 -26.94 -26.93 -7.52
N ILE A 703 -25.73 -27.47 -7.36
CA ILE A 703 -25.16 -28.44 -8.30
C ILE A 703 -25.99 -29.73 -8.29
N VAL A 704 -26.17 -30.31 -7.10
CA VAL A 704 -26.89 -31.58 -6.92
C VAL A 704 -28.30 -31.51 -7.48
N LYS A 705 -29.03 -30.42 -7.18
CA LYS A 705 -30.40 -30.21 -7.67
C LYS A 705 -30.48 -30.02 -9.19
N SER A 706 -29.45 -29.43 -9.78
CA SER A 706 -29.43 -29.12 -11.22
C SER A 706 -28.96 -30.29 -12.09
N GLU A 707 -28.17 -31.21 -11.54
CA GLU A 707 -27.54 -32.32 -12.27
C GLU A 707 -27.83 -33.67 -11.59
N PRO A 708 -29.02 -34.27 -11.80
CA PRO A 708 -29.40 -35.53 -11.15
C PRO A 708 -28.58 -36.75 -11.60
N LEU A 709 -27.83 -36.63 -12.70
CA LEU A 709 -26.96 -37.68 -13.24
C LEU A 709 -25.48 -37.45 -12.91
N LEU A 710 -25.16 -36.54 -11.99
CA LEU A 710 -23.78 -36.27 -11.57
C LEU A 710 -23.13 -37.54 -11.01
N LEU A 711 -21.89 -37.85 -11.40
CA LEU A 711 -21.16 -39.06 -10.96
C LEU A 711 -21.17 -39.22 -9.44
N THR A 712 -21.22 -40.47 -8.96
CA THR A 712 -21.27 -40.79 -7.53
C THR A 712 -20.08 -40.24 -6.77
N THR A 713 -18.88 -40.27 -7.37
CA THR A 713 -17.67 -39.67 -6.81
C THR A 713 -17.83 -38.17 -6.53
N TYR A 714 -18.55 -37.43 -7.38
CA TYR A 714 -18.84 -36.02 -7.16
C TYR A 714 -19.93 -35.81 -6.10
N LEU A 715 -21.01 -36.61 -6.14
CA LEU A 715 -22.05 -36.51 -5.11
C LEU A 715 -21.48 -36.79 -3.72
N LEU A 716 -20.62 -37.78 -3.54
CA LEU A 716 -20.00 -38.08 -2.24
C LEU A 716 -19.18 -36.91 -1.69
N ARG A 717 -18.46 -36.19 -2.55
CA ARG A 717 -17.69 -35.00 -2.15
C ARG A 717 -18.60 -33.83 -1.82
N LEU A 718 -19.66 -33.61 -2.60
CA LEU A 718 -20.64 -32.57 -2.33
C LEU A 718 -21.50 -32.88 -1.09
N HIS A 719 -21.81 -34.15 -0.83
CA HIS A 719 -22.63 -34.59 0.31
C HIS A 719 -22.04 -34.10 1.63
N ALA A 720 -20.72 -34.09 1.76
CA ALA A 720 -20.06 -33.60 2.96
C ALA A 720 -20.25 -32.09 3.22
N LEU A 721 -20.71 -31.30 2.25
CA LEU A 721 -21.16 -29.92 2.45
C LEU A 721 -22.65 -29.85 2.82
N ILE A 722 -23.45 -30.82 2.40
CA ILE A 722 -24.90 -30.88 2.58
C ILE A 722 -25.33 -32.23 3.22
N PRO A 723 -24.84 -32.55 4.42
CA PRO A 723 -24.98 -33.88 5.02
C PRO A 723 -26.42 -34.30 5.34
N ASP A 724 -27.35 -33.34 5.39
CA ASP A 724 -28.76 -33.58 5.70
C ASP A 724 -29.59 -33.93 4.45
N GLU A 725 -29.01 -33.83 3.24
CA GLU A 725 -29.71 -34.09 1.98
C GLU A 725 -29.64 -35.57 1.58
N ASP A 726 -30.77 -36.16 1.20
CA ASP A 726 -30.80 -37.52 0.68
C ASP A 726 -30.31 -37.55 -0.78
N LEU A 727 -29.10 -38.08 -0.99
CA LEU A 727 -28.45 -38.12 -2.29
C LEU A 727 -28.48 -39.52 -2.90
N ARG A 728 -28.53 -39.59 -4.24
CA ARG A 728 -28.34 -40.85 -4.99
C ARG A 728 -26.88 -41.28 -4.91
N VAL A 729 -26.41 -41.75 -3.77
CA VAL A 729 -25.02 -42.24 -3.60
C VAL A 729 -24.95 -43.73 -3.34
N TRP A 730 -26.11 -44.35 -3.14
CA TRP A 730 -26.26 -45.77 -2.86
C TRP A 730 -26.58 -46.54 -4.14
N TYR A 731 -26.43 -47.86 -4.07
CA TYR A 731 -26.90 -48.76 -5.11
C TYR A 731 -27.67 -49.92 -4.51
N ILE A 732 -28.80 -50.26 -5.12
CA ILE A 732 -29.50 -51.53 -4.94
C ILE A 732 -29.27 -52.32 -6.23
N GLY A 733 -28.53 -53.41 -6.13
CA GLY A 733 -27.94 -54.06 -7.30
C GLY A 733 -27.09 -53.06 -8.10
N HIS A 734 -27.44 -52.84 -9.38
CA HIS A 734 -26.80 -51.84 -10.25
C HIS A 734 -27.52 -50.50 -10.33
N GLU A 735 -28.72 -50.40 -9.74
CA GLU A 735 -29.50 -49.17 -9.80
C GLU A 735 -29.10 -48.22 -8.69
N ARG A 736 -28.71 -47.03 -9.11
CA ARG A 736 -28.34 -45.96 -8.18
C ARG A 736 -29.57 -45.39 -7.48
N CYS A 737 -29.58 -45.38 -6.16
CA CYS A 737 -30.75 -45.07 -5.35
C CYS A 737 -30.45 -44.09 -4.21
N TYR A 738 -31.53 -43.57 -3.62
CA TYR A 738 -31.51 -42.76 -2.40
C TYR A 738 -31.49 -43.65 -1.15
N LEU A 739 -31.17 -43.06 0.00
CA LEU A 739 -31.33 -43.76 1.28
C LEU A 739 -32.81 -44.04 1.58
N SER A 740 -33.72 -43.15 1.16
CA SER A 740 -35.16 -43.36 1.25
C SER A 740 -35.67 -44.55 0.43
N ASP A 741 -35.00 -44.90 -0.68
CA ASP A 741 -35.32 -46.10 -1.45
C ASP A 741 -34.90 -47.37 -0.69
N ILE A 742 -33.71 -47.36 -0.07
CA ILE A 742 -33.26 -48.43 0.83
C ILE A 742 -34.23 -48.60 1.99
N LYS A 743 -34.69 -47.49 2.60
CA LYS A 743 -35.70 -47.51 3.67
C LYS A 743 -37.00 -48.19 3.22
N SER A 744 -37.35 -48.06 1.94
CA SER A 744 -38.53 -48.73 1.37
C SER A 744 -38.25 -50.22 1.15
N LEU A 745 -37.08 -50.59 0.64
CA LEU A 745 -36.65 -51.99 0.49
C LEU A 745 -36.65 -52.74 1.84
N LEU A 746 -36.15 -52.11 2.90
CA LEU A 746 -36.14 -52.65 4.26
C LEU A 746 -37.55 -52.92 4.82
N ARG A 747 -38.60 -52.27 4.30
CA ARG A 747 -39.99 -52.58 4.72
C ARG A 747 -40.54 -53.85 4.08
N GLU A 748 -39.97 -54.26 2.96
CA GLU A 748 -40.43 -55.38 2.14
C GLU A 748 -39.57 -56.64 2.34
N GLN A 749 -38.32 -56.48 2.75
CA GLN A 749 -37.35 -57.55 2.94
C GLN A 749 -36.95 -57.65 4.42
N ASP A 750 -36.69 -58.87 4.90
CA ASP A 750 -36.22 -59.13 6.26
C ASP A 750 -34.70 -59.47 6.31
N GLU A 751 -34.05 -59.57 5.14
CA GLU A 751 -32.63 -59.86 4.97
C GLU A 751 -32.05 -58.99 3.84
N ILE A 752 -30.89 -58.36 4.08
CA ILE A 752 -30.13 -57.64 3.04
C ILE A 752 -28.64 -57.99 3.11
N ILE A 753 -27.96 -57.87 1.98
CA ILE A 753 -26.51 -58.08 1.84
C ILE A 753 -25.86 -56.72 1.58
N VAL A 754 -24.89 -56.32 2.39
CA VAL A 754 -24.17 -55.04 2.23
C VAL A 754 -22.73 -55.29 1.80
N VAL A 755 -22.32 -54.59 0.75
CA VAL A 755 -20.93 -54.55 0.28
C VAL A 755 -20.42 -53.12 0.40
N ASN A 756 -19.24 -52.94 1.00
CA ASN A 756 -18.60 -51.64 1.13
C ASN A 756 -17.83 -51.28 -0.14
N GLY A 757 -18.18 -50.16 -0.77
CA GLY A 757 -17.50 -49.65 -1.96
C GLY A 757 -18.05 -50.20 -3.28
N SER A 758 -17.16 -50.52 -4.21
CA SER A 758 -17.49 -51.17 -5.48
C SER A 758 -17.15 -52.66 -5.44
N ILE A 759 -17.77 -53.43 -6.34
CA ILE A 759 -17.40 -54.82 -6.58
C ILE A 759 -16.47 -54.83 -7.78
N ASP A 760 -15.18 -55.01 -7.50
CA ASP A 760 -14.12 -55.10 -8.51
C ASP A 760 -13.77 -56.57 -8.79
N TYR A 761 -13.12 -56.84 -9.92
CA TYR A 761 -12.64 -58.18 -10.28
C TYR A 761 -11.58 -58.67 -9.28
N GLU A 762 -11.69 -59.92 -8.84
CA GLU A 762 -10.69 -60.61 -8.02
C GLU A 762 -10.05 -61.75 -8.84
N ASP A 763 -8.76 -62.01 -8.65
CA ASP A 763 -8.04 -63.06 -9.40
C ASP A 763 -8.64 -64.47 -9.20
N ASP A 764 -9.39 -64.66 -8.12
CA ASP A 764 -10.11 -65.90 -7.78
C ASP A 764 -11.47 -66.03 -8.50
N ASP A 765 -11.90 -65.02 -9.25
CA ASP A 765 -13.08 -65.11 -10.10
C ASP A 765 -12.75 -65.97 -11.33
N ASP A 766 -13.48 -67.09 -11.52
CA ASP A 766 -13.33 -68.05 -12.64
C ASP A 766 -13.78 -67.49 -14.02
N ILE A 767 -13.51 -66.21 -14.29
CA ILE A 767 -13.88 -65.45 -15.49
C ILE A 767 -12.77 -64.46 -15.87
N LYS A 768 -12.83 -63.90 -17.08
CA LYS A 768 -11.87 -62.87 -17.48
C LYS A 768 -12.25 -61.50 -16.92
N PRO A 769 -11.27 -60.63 -16.60
CA PRO A 769 -11.54 -59.23 -16.21
C PRO A 769 -12.44 -58.49 -17.20
N SER A 770 -12.23 -58.71 -18.50
CA SER A 770 -13.06 -58.11 -19.56
C SER A 770 -14.51 -58.60 -19.59
N GLU A 771 -14.75 -59.82 -19.10
CA GLU A 771 -16.10 -60.39 -18.99
C GLU A 771 -16.79 -59.91 -17.70
N PHE A 772 -16.02 -59.71 -16.62
CA PHE A 772 -16.50 -59.13 -15.36
C PHE A 772 -17.03 -57.70 -15.57
N GLU A 773 -16.20 -56.80 -16.11
CA GLU A 773 -16.54 -55.38 -16.25
C GLU A 773 -17.75 -55.13 -17.16
N GLY A 774 -17.98 -56.00 -18.14
CA GLY A 774 -19.04 -55.83 -19.15
C GLY A 774 -20.33 -56.60 -18.90
N SER A 775 -20.38 -57.51 -17.92
CA SER A 775 -21.49 -58.47 -17.79
C SER A 775 -21.88 -58.85 -16.36
N LEU A 776 -21.32 -58.20 -15.33
CA LEU A 776 -21.75 -58.38 -13.94
C LEU A 776 -23.21 -57.92 -13.77
N ILE A 777 -24.05 -58.76 -13.17
CA ILE A 777 -25.43 -58.45 -12.75
C ILE A 777 -25.53 -58.74 -11.25
N LEU A 778 -25.78 -57.70 -10.45
CA LEU A 778 -25.93 -57.81 -8.99
C LEU A 778 -27.34 -58.22 -8.60
N ASN A 779 -27.46 -58.94 -7.49
CA ASN A 779 -28.76 -59.35 -6.94
C ASN A 779 -29.52 -58.14 -6.36
N ASP A 780 -30.85 -58.19 -6.41
CA ASP A 780 -31.73 -57.08 -5.99
C ASP A 780 -31.70 -56.79 -4.48
N ASN A 781 -31.18 -57.72 -3.66
CA ASN A 781 -31.02 -57.57 -2.22
C ASN A 781 -29.59 -57.14 -1.80
N VAL A 782 -28.71 -56.86 -2.76
CA VAL A 782 -27.35 -56.37 -2.53
C VAL A 782 -27.34 -54.85 -2.52
N ILE A 783 -26.90 -54.27 -1.41
CA ILE A 783 -26.72 -52.84 -1.24
C ILE A 783 -25.22 -52.52 -1.30
N LEU A 784 -24.83 -51.62 -2.20
CA LEU A 784 -23.47 -51.07 -2.18
C LEU A 784 -23.45 -49.81 -1.33
N ALA A 785 -22.80 -49.91 -0.16
CA ALA A 785 -22.58 -48.77 0.73
C ALA A 785 -21.40 -47.94 0.20
N PRO A 786 -21.58 -46.63 -0.08
CA PRO A 786 -20.54 -45.85 -0.68
C PRO A 786 -19.40 -45.56 0.30
N ILE A 787 -18.17 -45.56 -0.22
CA ILE A 787 -16.98 -45.13 0.52
C ILE A 787 -16.53 -43.79 -0.03
N ARG A 788 -16.56 -42.75 0.81
CA ARG A 788 -15.86 -41.50 0.48
C ARG A 788 -14.38 -41.71 0.73
N GLN A 789 -13.59 -41.72 -0.33
CA GLN A 789 -12.14 -41.74 -0.18
C GLN A 789 -11.65 -40.31 0.13
N SER A 790 -10.90 -40.14 1.22
CA SER A 790 -10.29 -38.86 1.60
C SER A 790 -9.08 -38.56 0.70
N HIS A 791 -9.03 -37.37 0.09
CA HIS A 791 -7.85 -36.93 -0.66
C HIS A 791 -6.87 -36.24 0.29
N TYR A 792 -5.71 -36.84 0.51
CA TYR A 792 -4.62 -36.17 1.22
C TYR A 792 -3.81 -35.32 0.24
N SER A 793 -3.61 -34.06 0.61
CA SER A 793 -2.69 -33.15 -0.08
C SER A 793 -1.26 -33.71 -0.06
N GLN A 794 -0.68 -33.93 -1.24
CA GLN A 794 0.78 -34.04 -1.41
C GLN A 794 1.30 -32.71 -1.99
N ASN A 795 2.41 -32.20 -1.47
CA ASN A 795 3.12 -30.99 -1.93
C ASN A 795 2.45 -29.62 -1.68
N ASN A 796 1.83 -29.38 -0.51
CA ASN A 796 1.23 -28.07 -0.14
C ASN A 796 0.14 -27.55 -1.11
N ASN A 797 -0.39 -28.40 -2.00
CA ASN A 797 -1.45 -28.04 -2.92
C ASN A 797 -2.80 -27.99 -2.17
N ILE A 798 -3.53 -26.90 -2.34
CA ILE A 798 -4.83 -26.68 -1.70
C ILE A 798 -5.92 -27.41 -2.50
N THR A 799 -6.68 -28.27 -1.83
CA THR A 799 -7.82 -28.99 -2.39
C THR A 799 -9.15 -28.45 -1.83
N LEU A 800 -10.27 -28.86 -2.43
CA LEU A 800 -11.59 -28.60 -1.82
C LEU A 800 -11.70 -29.18 -0.40
N ASP A 801 -11.12 -30.35 -0.16
CA ASP A 801 -11.17 -31.00 1.17
C ASP A 801 -10.38 -30.18 2.22
N ASP A 802 -9.29 -29.50 1.82
CA ASP A 802 -8.55 -28.58 2.70
C ASP A 802 -9.35 -27.31 3.05
N ILE A 803 -10.22 -26.85 2.14
CA ILE A 803 -11.15 -25.75 2.45
C ILE A 803 -12.21 -26.24 3.45
N MET A 804 -12.71 -27.46 3.25
CA MET A 804 -13.74 -28.05 4.10
C MET A 804 -13.24 -28.37 5.51
N SER A 805 -11.97 -28.79 5.66
CA SER A 805 -11.39 -29.12 6.96
C SER A 805 -11.35 -27.92 7.91
N LYS A 806 -11.28 -26.69 7.39
CA LYS A 806 -11.38 -25.45 8.19
C LYS A 806 -12.72 -25.30 8.91
N PHE A 807 -13.79 -25.91 8.41
CA PHE A 807 -15.12 -25.78 8.99
C PHE A 807 -15.44 -26.87 10.04
N ASN A 808 -14.50 -27.79 10.34
CA ASN A 808 -14.73 -28.94 11.22
C ASN A 808 -16.01 -29.72 10.86
N MET A 809 -16.22 -29.98 9.57
CA MET A 809 -17.41 -30.71 9.11
C MET A 809 -17.42 -32.15 9.65
N PRO A 810 -18.58 -32.67 10.09
CA PRO A 810 -18.70 -34.07 10.45
C PRO A 810 -18.49 -34.96 9.22
N GLU A 811 -17.67 -35.99 9.38
CA GLU A 811 -17.49 -37.00 8.34
C GLU A 811 -18.76 -37.85 8.23
N ILE A 812 -19.33 -37.95 7.03
CA ILE A 812 -20.47 -38.82 6.79
C ILE A 812 -19.98 -40.26 6.76
N LYS A 813 -20.24 -40.97 7.85
CA LYS A 813 -20.07 -42.42 7.92
C LYS A 813 -21.30 -43.08 7.35
N TYR A 814 -21.26 -43.39 6.05
CA TYR A 814 -22.39 -44.00 5.34
C TYR A 814 -22.85 -45.30 6.01
N TYR A 815 -21.91 -46.08 6.54
CA TYR A 815 -22.24 -47.28 7.32
C TYR A 815 -23.15 -46.97 8.53
N ASP A 816 -22.75 -46.03 9.39
CA ASP A 816 -23.54 -45.60 10.55
C ASP A 816 -24.92 -45.07 10.13
N LEU A 817 -25.00 -44.40 8.98
CA LEU A 817 -26.25 -43.87 8.42
C LEU A 817 -27.18 -45.01 7.95
N LEU A 818 -26.61 -46.05 7.34
CA LEU A 818 -27.35 -47.25 6.94
C LEU A 818 -27.86 -48.01 8.17
N GLU A 819 -27.00 -48.26 9.16
CA GLU A 819 -27.41 -48.90 10.42
C GLU A 819 -28.52 -48.14 11.13
N ALA A 820 -28.39 -46.81 11.22
CA ALA A 820 -29.42 -45.97 11.83
C ALA A 820 -30.76 -46.09 11.09
N THR A 821 -30.71 -46.18 9.76
CA THR A 821 -31.91 -46.41 8.92
C THR A 821 -32.49 -47.81 9.14
N MET A 822 -31.66 -48.84 9.29
CA MET A 822 -32.11 -50.19 9.64
C MET A 822 -32.77 -50.21 11.02
N ARG A 823 -32.17 -49.58 12.05
CA ARG A 823 -32.77 -49.50 13.39
C ARG A 823 -34.12 -48.79 13.39
N ASP A 824 -34.27 -47.75 12.55
CA ASP A 824 -35.54 -47.02 12.41
C ASP A 824 -36.65 -47.88 11.77
N VAL A 825 -36.32 -48.80 10.85
CA VAL A 825 -37.31 -49.63 10.14
C VAL A 825 -37.56 -50.98 10.83
N TRP A 826 -36.49 -51.66 11.24
CA TRP A 826 -36.52 -53.01 11.80
C TRP A 826 -36.51 -53.05 13.32
N GLY A 827 -36.04 -52.00 14.00
CA GLY A 827 -35.81 -52.03 15.44
C GLY A 827 -34.49 -52.73 15.77
N GLU A 828 -34.55 -53.99 16.19
CA GLU A 828 -33.36 -54.83 16.39
C GLU A 828 -33.10 -55.73 15.19
N PHE A 829 -31.81 -55.90 14.87
CA PHE A 829 -31.33 -56.75 13.79
C PHE A 829 -30.05 -57.46 14.23
N THR A 830 -29.77 -58.61 13.62
CA THR A 830 -28.48 -59.28 13.75
C THR A 830 -27.60 -58.94 12.56
N GLU A 831 -26.33 -58.67 12.84
CA GLU A 831 -25.25 -58.53 11.88
C GLU A 831 -24.43 -59.82 11.88
N ASP A 832 -24.25 -60.42 10.70
CA ASP A 832 -23.36 -61.55 10.46
C ASP A 832 -22.24 -61.09 9.53
N ASP A 833 -21.06 -60.85 10.10
CA ASP A 833 -19.87 -60.35 9.41
C ASP A 833 -19.01 -61.46 8.79
N GLU A 834 -19.40 -62.74 8.91
CA GLU A 834 -18.55 -63.86 8.51
C GLU A 834 -19.09 -64.61 7.29
N GLY A 835 -18.73 -64.14 6.08
CA GLY A 835 -18.68 -65.03 4.92
C GLY A 835 -18.66 -64.40 3.53
N TYR A 836 -18.07 -65.15 2.59
CA TYR A 836 -18.23 -64.91 1.15
C TYR A 836 -19.65 -65.31 0.73
N ARG A 837 -20.37 -64.38 0.09
CA ARG A 837 -21.73 -64.61 -0.44
C ARG A 837 -21.79 -64.27 -1.91
N VAL A 838 -22.72 -64.92 -2.61
CA VAL A 838 -23.03 -64.63 -4.01
C VAL A 838 -23.68 -63.24 -4.08
N VAL A 839 -22.93 -62.27 -4.59
CA VAL A 839 -23.39 -60.88 -4.76
C VAL A 839 -23.99 -60.64 -6.14
N GLY A 840 -23.72 -61.52 -7.09
CA GLY A 840 -24.24 -61.42 -8.44
C GLY A 840 -23.73 -62.52 -9.36
N TYR A 841 -23.95 -62.33 -10.65
CA TYR A 841 -23.59 -63.28 -11.70
C TYR A 841 -22.91 -62.59 -12.88
N VAL A 842 -21.93 -63.25 -13.49
CA VAL A 842 -21.33 -62.86 -14.78
C VAL A 842 -21.51 -64.01 -15.75
N ASN A 843 -22.32 -63.82 -16.80
CA ASN A 843 -22.60 -64.86 -17.80
C ASN A 843 -23.07 -66.20 -17.20
N GLY A 844 -23.75 -66.17 -16.05
CA GLY A 844 -24.22 -67.36 -15.31
C GLY A 844 -23.24 -67.93 -14.28
N THR A 845 -22.03 -67.37 -14.15
CA THR A 845 -21.06 -67.71 -13.10
C THR A 845 -21.31 -66.89 -11.84
N GLU A 846 -21.38 -67.54 -10.68
CA GLU A 846 -21.57 -66.88 -9.38
C GLU A 846 -20.35 -66.05 -9.00
N ILE A 847 -20.56 -64.78 -8.66
CA ILE A 847 -19.52 -63.89 -8.12
C ILE A 847 -19.73 -63.79 -6.62
N THR A 848 -18.70 -64.17 -5.85
CA THR A 848 -18.75 -64.12 -4.39
C THR A 848 -17.83 -63.05 -3.84
N ARG A 849 -18.30 -62.29 -2.84
CA ARG A 849 -17.49 -61.27 -2.16
C ARG A 849 -17.69 -61.37 -0.66
N HIS A 850 -16.74 -60.80 0.07
CA HIS A 850 -16.88 -60.59 1.50
C HIS A 850 -17.97 -59.54 1.76
N THR A 851 -19.00 -59.90 2.51
CA THR A 851 -20.20 -59.06 2.72
C THR A 851 -20.65 -59.07 4.17
N SER A 852 -21.26 -57.99 4.65
CA SER A 852 -21.99 -57.98 5.93
C SER A 852 -23.47 -58.26 5.66
N ILE A 853 -24.05 -59.19 6.40
CA ILE A 853 -25.46 -59.59 6.25
C ILE A 853 -26.25 -59.06 7.44
N TYR A 854 -27.36 -58.38 7.14
CA TYR A 854 -28.26 -57.88 8.17
C TYR A 854 -29.61 -58.58 8.08
N LYS A 855 -30.08 -59.06 9.23
CA LYS A 855 -31.37 -59.75 9.37
C LYS A 855 -32.21 -59.10 10.44
N LYS A 856 -33.47 -58.82 10.11
CA LYS A 856 -34.46 -58.36 11.09
C LYS A 856 -34.67 -59.44 12.16
N MET A 857 -34.70 -59.03 13.42
CA MET A 857 -35.09 -59.93 14.52
C MET A 857 -36.62 -59.92 14.68
N ASP A 858 -37.19 -61.11 14.88
CA ASP A 858 -38.63 -61.32 15.10
C ASP A 858 -39.17 -60.71 16.40
#